data_AF-A0A9P5UTV9-F1
#
_entry.id   AF-A0A9P5UTV9-F1
#
_cell.length_a   1.000
_cell.length_b   1.000
_cell.length_c   1.000
_cell.angle_alpha   90.00
_cell.angle_beta   90.00
_cell.angle_gamma   90.00
#
_symmetry.space_group_name_H-M   'P 1'
#
loop_
_entity.id
_entity.type
_entity.pdbx_description
1 polymer ?
#
loop_
_entity_poly.entity_id
_entity_poly.type
_entity_poly.pdbx_seq_one_letter_code
_entity_poly.pdbx_strand_id
1 'polypeptide(L)'
;MSQPHLPLFGILASLDVAERNAAALTLIKSLAVLQNAHRCDIDPSAEDITEEKLDQLCHPEVVYALKRLIRGLPSDREAARQGFSLALTELLIGLNFLTVKIVLELLFRFTEIKNFMKGKEERNHMFGRIFGYMSIVQSGMLTRPRTSSEDIQLIVDDLVEYSQDKSYLSECCHQVLVTMLPQIVNHPKSIKYVVDTLFADGVNTPDQLSVAFALREHLDAVNKQMPKDEQINWTKTLGKSWKSPTLLHSSNLKFLGLLLKETSTEDGTQSSSSWRQNLHPVWDRVLAQYFGSTTPNSQIAPFRDFWNVVIDSTLFDSSSSHERKYWGFQIFEKVLPVLGEDQIPLVFTTNFMRCFVNNLSSEDRFLNKAAKHTMAAMHAKADTNEAVRLTLITQLLDNNPNFDRMSRSKTVETLLGGLDISHIKHYLQYLTKAFLNQDGPDSSNMERGKRIDISRQWTIDQMFSLFRNPKVPREEGWIKSILEFLLMHAFFDIKKIDSKSKYVEAHALPAPALSAATREHCRNRFYGMMAELSTMAPLAAKKESDEAETVNYSRKLNGTMLDGTFWCSFALHMIIDLEKSKNFDSLVTLGEEAAKAKKTAIVLVTKIQDKAKKASKELKPQYKAFELLFVQMILQLYVEPEDSTNILGELHDCYDKVFAAPKKANGKKAASNDGDDEDEIQPVEVIVDILLSFLIKPSALLRHVSEQVFAIFCDKMTKTGLELMLSTLQTKDNKDDMFAEEGDDDDAEADAHSQSDDEDEDEEGDSDDDEDESEDMDVDEDEDEDDNAPVDEEFRKKLAAALNVKDVDDEDESEEELLDDDQMMAFDDKLNEIFRQKKLAKAQQKDAKQTLVHFKNKVLDLLELYIKKQSSSELVLDLIVPLLSLVLIPSASNKPVHDKISALLRNKLAKIKDYPRDINDEAVFEILNQVHELAKKSPDAKFSGLCGDLSVLLVKVLIGGQDEKTAVGETKVEAPVKKTRGTKGKTAAMDPEEAALKAKQDRIVALYSDSLKEFMTRKNSNLSAKMFMEFIERFPHLAWHLSSTLLAYTSPKATVKSFRQAMAFNMLSALVKRLSNKKTPEFEELFLKTLPLIRASLIETFEGAFVESTSEDIKAAKGLNVARLREILKFAILSARMVKRAEDRNVTEIWQTETLGPLLQKIGEDSRFNSGALRSMIQQMLALIGSDIKLPSGSTKKQEKQAKRKREAEAEEKGGSKKKAHRSKKRKAASGKKESVEA
;
A
#
# COMPACT_ATOMS: atom_id res chain seq x y z
N MET A 1 69.42 8.07 12.61
CA MET A 1 68.35 7.86 13.61
C MET A 1 67.06 8.37 13.02
N SER A 2 66.06 7.52 12.79
CA SER A 2 64.75 7.92 12.25
C SER A 2 63.99 8.71 13.32
N GLN A 3 63.65 9.97 13.05
CA GLN A 3 62.82 10.77 13.94
C GLN A 3 61.47 10.06 14.15
N PRO A 4 61.12 9.64 15.39
CA PRO A 4 59.92 8.85 15.65
C PRO A 4 58.61 9.63 15.42
N HIS A 5 58.69 10.96 15.29
CA HIS A 5 57.55 11.85 15.12
C HIS A 5 57.13 12.07 13.67
N LEU A 6 57.99 11.71 12.70
CA LEU A 6 57.75 11.97 11.27
C LEU A 6 56.46 11.33 10.71
N PRO A 7 56.06 10.10 11.12
CA PRO A 7 54.80 9.50 10.66
C PRO A 7 53.55 10.26 11.15
N LEU A 8 53.60 10.88 12.33
CA LEU A 8 52.45 11.57 12.93
C LEU A 8 52.02 12.79 12.10
N PHE A 9 52.97 13.51 11.49
CA PHE A 9 52.67 14.63 10.59
C PHE A 9 51.89 14.20 9.33
N GLY A 10 52.04 12.95 8.89
CA GLY A 10 51.22 12.39 7.82
C GLY A 10 49.79 12.12 8.27
N ILE A 11 49.60 11.62 9.49
CA ILE A 11 48.30 11.29 10.08
C ILE A 11 47.50 12.57 10.43
N LEU A 12 48.16 13.69 10.72
CA LEU A 12 47.50 15.00 10.87
C LEU A 12 46.71 15.43 9.62
N ALA A 13 46.96 14.80 8.46
CA ALA A 13 46.21 15.03 7.22
C ALA A 13 45.10 13.99 6.96
N SER A 14 44.79 13.10 7.91
CA SER A 14 43.72 12.09 7.78
C SER A 14 42.35 12.76 7.65
N LEU A 15 41.45 12.18 6.86
CA LEU A 15 40.06 12.66 6.75
C LEU A 15 39.25 12.36 8.03
N ASP A 16 39.68 11.36 8.82
CA ASP A 16 39.05 11.03 10.10
C ASP A 16 39.46 12.04 11.18
N VAL A 17 38.47 12.67 11.82
CA VAL A 17 38.65 13.62 12.92
C VAL A 17 39.28 12.93 14.14
N ALA A 18 38.88 11.69 14.45
CA ALA A 18 39.37 10.98 15.62
C ALA A 18 40.85 10.62 15.49
N GLU A 19 41.27 10.12 14.33
CA GLU A 19 42.68 9.83 14.02
C GLU A 19 43.54 11.08 14.07
N ARG A 20 43.06 12.20 13.48
CA ARG A 20 43.77 13.48 13.52
C ARG A 20 43.98 13.98 14.94
N ASN A 21 42.92 13.95 15.77
CA ASN A 21 43.00 14.38 17.16
C ASN A 21 43.96 13.51 17.97
N ALA A 22 43.94 12.18 17.77
CA ALA A 22 44.85 11.25 18.44
C ALA A 22 46.31 11.48 18.00
N ALA A 23 46.56 11.75 16.72
CA ALA A 23 47.88 12.05 16.19
C ALA A 23 48.43 13.38 16.75
N ALA A 24 47.59 14.43 16.79
CA ALA A 24 47.95 15.71 17.39
C ALA A 24 48.30 15.53 18.88
N LEU A 25 47.44 14.86 19.66
CA LEU A 25 47.69 14.59 21.07
C LEU A 25 49.00 13.82 21.30
N THR A 26 49.25 12.79 20.50
CA THR A 26 50.46 11.95 20.60
C THR A 26 51.72 12.74 20.26
N LEU A 27 51.66 13.54 19.20
CA LEU A 27 52.75 14.44 18.80
C LEU A 27 53.08 15.41 19.93
N ILE A 28 52.07 16.11 20.47
CA ILE A 28 52.27 17.12 21.53
C ILE A 28 52.78 16.51 22.83
N LYS A 29 52.23 15.37 23.27
CA LYS A 29 52.74 14.66 24.46
C LYS A 29 54.22 14.28 24.31
N SER A 30 54.60 13.81 23.12
CA SER A 30 55.99 13.41 22.85
C SER A 30 56.93 14.61 22.81
N LEU A 31 56.52 15.73 22.19
CA LEU A 31 57.29 16.96 22.15
C LEU A 31 57.42 17.61 23.53
N ALA A 32 56.39 17.54 24.38
CA ALA A 32 56.43 18.05 25.75
C ALA A 32 57.47 17.31 26.60
N VAL A 33 57.58 15.97 26.46
CA VAL A 33 58.61 15.18 27.15
C VAL A 33 60.02 15.60 26.72
N LEU A 34 60.23 15.82 25.41
CA LEU A 34 61.52 16.28 24.88
C LEU A 34 61.86 17.70 25.34
N GLN A 35 60.87 18.61 25.34
CA GLN A 35 61.07 19.99 25.79
C GLN A 35 61.40 20.04 27.28
N ASN A 36 60.73 19.24 28.12
CA ASN A 36 61.01 19.19 29.56
C ASN A 36 62.38 18.57 29.89
N ALA A 37 62.92 17.72 29.01
CA ALA A 37 64.25 17.15 29.16
C ALA A 37 65.37 18.09 28.67
N HIS A 38 65.04 19.11 27.88
CA HIS A 38 65.99 20.08 27.34
C HIS A 38 66.45 21.06 28.42
N ARG A 39 67.76 21.25 28.55
CA ARG A 39 68.35 22.21 29.49
C ARG A 39 68.82 23.44 28.73
N CYS A 40 68.36 24.61 29.18
CA CYS A 40 68.78 25.91 28.65
C CYS A 40 69.11 26.84 29.82
N ASP A 41 70.23 27.56 29.72
CA ASP A 41 70.68 28.54 30.73
C ASP A 41 70.16 29.96 30.45
N ILE A 42 69.38 30.14 29.38
CA ILE A 42 68.81 31.43 28.98
C ILE A 42 67.46 31.57 29.65
N ASP A 43 67.28 32.68 30.38
CA ASP A 43 65.98 33.04 30.92
C ASP A 43 65.11 33.64 29.80
N PRO A 44 64.07 32.93 29.32
CA PRO A 44 63.20 33.47 28.29
C PRO A 44 62.42 34.71 28.77
N SER A 45 62.40 34.99 30.08
CA SER A 45 61.73 36.14 30.68
C SER A 45 62.52 37.47 30.59
N ALA A 46 63.81 37.43 30.22
CA ALA A 46 64.71 38.57 30.29
C ALA A 46 64.99 39.32 28.97
N GLU A 47 64.81 38.70 27.80
CA GLU A 47 65.17 39.30 26.50
C GLU A 47 64.15 39.00 25.37
N ASP A 48 64.21 39.78 24.28
CA ASP A 48 63.47 39.50 23.05
C ASP A 48 63.94 38.18 22.42
N ILE A 49 62.97 37.32 22.10
CA ILE A 49 63.17 35.97 21.54
C ILE A 49 63.28 36.09 20.02
N THR A 50 64.49 35.91 19.48
CA THR A 50 64.77 35.82 18.04
C THR A 50 64.80 34.36 17.57
N GLU A 51 64.74 34.12 16.25
CA GLU A 51 64.81 32.76 15.68
C GLU A 51 66.09 32.01 16.09
N GLU A 52 67.23 32.71 16.21
CA GLU A 52 68.50 32.11 16.66
C GLU A 52 68.47 31.69 18.14
N LYS A 53 67.75 32.45 18.99
CA LYS A 53 67.54 32.10 20.40
C LYS A 53 66.50 30.99 20.57
N LEU A 54 65.56 30.86 19.65
CA LEU A 54 64.58 29.78 19.63
C LEU A 54 65.25 28.41 19.51
N ASP A 55 66.30 28.31 18.69
CA ASP A 55 67.13 27.09 18.54
C ASP A 55 67.91 26.74 19.83
N GLN A 56 68.09 27.70 20.75
CA GLN A 56 68.75 27.49 22.05
C GLN A 56 67.74 27.18 23.16
N LEU A 57 66.57 27.83 23.15
CA LEU A 57 65.50 27.70 24.15
C LEU A 57 64.68 26.41 24.02
N CYS A 58 64.55 25.88 22.80
CA CYS A 58 63.75 24.70 22.51
C CYS A 58 64.62 23.50 22.14
N HIS A 59 64.13 22.29 22.44
CA HIS A 59 64.73 21.08 21.87
C HIS A 59 64.66 21.14 20.33
N PRO A 60 65.67 20.66 19.57
CA PRO A 60 65.69 20.74 18.10
C PRO A 60 64.43 20.17 17.43
N GLU A 61 63.90 19.07 17.95
CA GLU A 61 62.64 18.46 17.47
C GLU A 61 61.41 19.35 17.70
N VAL A 62 61.40 20.17 18.76
CA VAL A 62 60.30 21.10 19.06
C VAL A 62 60.34 22.29 18.11
N VAL A 63 61.53 22.82 17.82
CA VAL A 63 61.68 23.88 16.80
C VAL A 63 61.34 23.35 15.41
N TYR A 64 61.80 22.14 15.09
CA TYR A 64 61.44 21.46 13.85
C TYR A 64 59.92 21.30 13.74
N ALA A 65 59.25 20.82 14.79
CA ALA A 65 57.80 20.68 14.81
C ALA A 65 57.09 22.01 14.64
N LEU A 66 57.49 23.07 15.36
CA LEU A 66 56.91 24.42 15.22
C LEU A 66 57.01 24.94 13.78
N LYS A 67 58.22 24.91 13.19
CA LYS A 67 58.44 25.33 11.79
C LYS A 67 57.68 24.44 10.80
N ARG A 68 57.62 23.13 11.04
CA ARG A 68 56.93 22.15 10.18
C ARG A 68 55.41 22.31 10.23
N LEU A 69 54.87 22.63 11.40
CA LEU A 69 53.45 22.87 11.60
C LEU A 69 53.01 24.14 10.87
N ILE A 70 53.74 25.25 11.05
CA ILE A 70 53.47 26.52 10.36
C ILE A 70 53.59 26.36 8.84
N ARG A 71 54.65 25.68 8.36
CA ARG A 71 54.84 25.40 6.92
C ARG A 71 53.75 24.47 6.34
N GLY A 72 53.04 23.72 7.18
CA GLY A 72 51.95 22.84 6.76
C GLY A 72 50.58 23.52 6.70
N LEU A 73 50.43 24.73 7.23
CA LEU A 73 49.19 25.50 7.19
C LEU A 73 48.71 25.86 5.77
N PRO A 74 49.58 26.22 4.79
CA PRO A 74 49.15 26.48 3.42
C PRO A 74 48.97 25.20 2.58
N SER A 75 48.56 24.09 3.19
CA SER A 75 48.35 22.81 2.50
C SER A 75 47.11 22.83 1.61
N ASP A 76 47.23 22.27 0.41
CA ASP A 76 46.11 21.99 -0.50
C ASP A 76 45.02 21.10 0.12
N ARG A 77 45.38 20.25 1.11
CA ARG A 77 44.45 19.33 1.76
C ARG A 77 43.77 20.00 2.95
N GLU A 78 42.45 20.16 2.89
CA GLU A 78 41.64 20.75 3.98
C GLU A 78 41.86 20.06 5.33
N ALA A 79 41.87 18.72 5.33
CA ALA A 79 42.09 17.95 6.54
C ALA A 79 43.46 18.21 7.18
N ALA A 80 44.49 18.45 6.35
CA ALA A 80 45.82 18.84 6.82
C ALA A 80 45.79 20.24 7.44
N ARG A 81 45.12 21.23 6.82
CA ARG A 81 45.03 22.59 7.40
C ARG A 81 44.47 22.58 8.83
N GLN A 82 43.39 21.83 9.04
CA GLN A 82 42.79 21.64 10.35
C GLN A 82 43.71 20.89 11.34
N GLY A 83 44.31 19.77 10.94
CA GLY A 83 45.17 18.97 11.84
C GLY A 83 46.48 19.67 12.20
N PHE A 84 47.10 20.37 11.24
CA PHE A 84 48.29 21.17 11.48
C PHE A 84 47.99 22.41 12.35
N SER A 85 46.85 23.10 12.13
CA SER A 85 46.41 24.21 12.98
C SER A 85 46.11 23.74 14.41
N LEU A 86 45.42 22.61 14.59
CA LEU A 86 45.14 22.04 15.92
C LEU A 86 46.44 21.72 16.68
N ALA A 87 47.36 21.00 16.04
CA ALA A 87 48.65 20.67 16.66
C ALA A 87 49.48 21.93 16.94
N LEU A 88 49.42 22.95 16.06
CA LEU A 88 50.08 24.23 16.31
C LEU A 88 49.49 24.95 17.53
N THR A 89 48.17 25.01 17.64
CA THR A 89 47.47 25.61 18.79
C THR A 89 47.92 24.97 20.10
N GLU A 90 47.90 23.64 20.18
CA GLU A 90 48.33 22.89 21.37
C GLU A 90 49.82 23.07 21.67
N LEU A 91 50.68 23.13 20.65
CA LEU A 91 52.11 23.40 20.84
C LEU A 91 52.34 24.80 21.41
N LEU A 92 51.62 25.81 20.91
CA LEU A 92 51.71 27.19 21.39
C LEU A 92 51.20 27.34 22.83
N ILE A 93 50.18 26.57 23.23
CA ILE A 93 49.73 26.48 24.64
C ILE A 93 50.87 25.95 25.52
N GLY A 94 51.56 24.88 25.09
CA GLY A 94 52.69 24.31 25.82
C GLY A 94 53.92 25.22 25.90
N LEU A 95 54.15 26.05 24.88
CA LEU A 95 55.29 26.97 24.81
C LEU A 95 54.88 28.38 25.28
N ASN A 96 54.61 28.51 26.58
CA ASN A 96 54.10 29.73 27.21
C ASN A 96 55.04 30.95 27.12
N PHE A 97 56.33 30.72 26.89
CA PHE A 97 57.35 31.76 26.79
C PHE A 97 57.43 32.44 25.42
N LEU A 98 56.88 31.82 24.36
CA LEU A 98 56.87 32.41 23.03
C LEU A 98 56.02 33.68 22.99
N THR A 99 56.51 34.70 22.28
CA THR A 99 55.80 35.95 22.01
C THR A 99 54.99 35.85 20.72
N VAL A 100 53.95 36.68 20.58
CA VAL A 100 53.15 36.74 19.35
C VAL A 100 54.04 37.16 18.17
N LYS A 101 54.91 38.14 18.39
CA LYS A 101 55.88 38.65 17.41
C LYS A 101 56.68 37.57 16.68
N ILE A 102 57.34 36.66 17.41
CA ILE A 102 58.18 35.61 16.77
C ILE A 102 57.32 34.61 15.98
N VAL A 103 56.10 34.31 16.45
CA VAL A 103 55.19 33.40 15.73
C VAL A 103 54.65 34.08 14.47
N LEU A 104 54.34 35.38 14.52
CA LEU A 104 53.96 36.17 13.35
C LEU A 104 55.09 36.27 12.32
N GLU A 105 56.32 36.53 12.75
CA GLU A 105 57.50 36.54 11.86
C GLU A 105 57.67 35.21 11.12
N LEU A 106 57.57 34.08 11.84
CA LEU A 106 57.63 32.75 11.24
C LEU A 106 56.43 32.49 10.31
N LEU A 107 55.23 32.91 10.71
CA LEU A 107 54.02 32.77 9.90
C LEU A 107 54.17 33.52 8.58
N PHE A 108 54.54 34.80 8.61
CA PHE A 108 54.70 35.64 7.42
C PHE A 108 55.77 35.10 6.47
N ARG A 109 56.86 34.57 7.01
CA ARG A 109 57.91 33.95 6.21
C ARG A 109 57.44 32.68 5.49
N PHE A 110 56.64 31.84 6.15
CA PHE A 110 56.19 30.57 5.58
C PHE A 110 54.87 30.66 4.79
N THR A 111 54.13 31.75 4.91
CA THR A 111 52.88 32.01 4.17
C THR A 111 52.99 33.24 3.26
N GLU A 112 54.20 33.65 2.88
CA GLU A 112 54.46 34.77 1.96
C GLU A 112 53.66 34.62 0.66
N ILE A 113 52.90 35.64 0.28
CA ILE A 113 52.13 35.68 -0.97
C ILE A 113 52.94 36.48 -1.99
N LYS A 114 53.30 35.86 -3.12
CA LYS A 114 54.09 36.49 -4.19
C LYS A 114 53.20 36.80 -5.39
N ASN A 115 53.43 37.94 -6.04
CA ASN A 115 52.63 38.42 -7.20
C ASN A 115 52.59 37.46 -8.42
N PHE A 116 53.42 36.42 -8.46
CA PHE A 116 53.45 35.41 -9.53
C PHE A 116 52.77 34.07 -9.15
N MET A 117 52.17 33.97 -7.97
CA MET A 117 51.49 32.76 -7.53
C MET A 117 50.21 32.52 -8.34
N LYS A 118 49.91 31.25 -8.65
CA LYS A 118 48.65 30.87 -9.28
C LYS A 118 47.52 30.99 -8.24
N GLY A 119 46.31 31.38 -8.66
CA GLY A 119 45.19 31.66 -7.73
C GLY A 119 44.85 30.54 -6.72
N LYS A 120 45.13 29.27 -7.02
CA LYS A 120 44.98 28.16 -6.06
C LYS A 120 46.05 28.17 -4.95
N GLU A 121 47.29 28.48 -5.28
CA GLU A 121 48.42 28.56 -4.35
C GLU A 121 48.30 29.81 -3.47
N GLU A 122 47.96 30.96 -4.08
CA GLU A 122 47.63 32.21 -3.38
C GLU A 122 46.53 31.98 -2.34
N ARG A 123 45.42 31.34 -2.73
CA ARG A 123 44.33 30.98 -1.83
C ARG A 123 44.79 30.11 -0.65
N ASN A 124 45.64 29.12 -0.89
CA ASN A 124 46.11 28.24 0.18
C ASN A 124 47.05 28.98 1.15
N HIS A 125 47.85 29.91 0.67
CA HIS A 125 48.67 30.79 1.51
C HIS A 125 47.82 31.73 2.37
N MET A 126 46.76 32.33 1.82
CA MET A 126 45.79 33.13 2.59
C MET A 126 45.12 32.31 3.69
N PHE A 127 44.62 31.10 3.35
CA PHE A 127 44.08 30.20 4.37
C PHE A 127 45.14 29.81 5.41
N GLY A 128 46.37 29.53 4.98
CA GLY A 128 47.47 29.21 5.89
C GLY A 128 47.72 30.33 6.90
N ARG A 129 47.64 31.59 6.47
CA ARG A 129 47.76 32.77 7.33
C ARG A 129 46.59 32.91 8.30
N ILE A 130 45.35 32.74 7.83
CA ILE A 130 44.13 32.76 8.67
C ILE A 130 44.16 31.63 9.72
N PHE A 131 44.52 30.40 9.34
CA PHE A 131 44.68 29.28 10.29
C PHE A 131 45.81 29.53 11.29
N GLY A 132 46.88 30.22 10.88
CA GLY A 132 47.94 30.67 11.77
C GLY A 132 47.43 31.67 12.81
N TYR A 133 46.66 32.68 12.38
CA TYR A 133 46.00 33.62 13.29
C TYR A 133 45.02 32.92 14.22
N MET A 134 44.22 31.99 13.70
CA MET A 134 43.32 31.19 14.51
C MET A 134 44.09 30.41 15.59
N SER A 135 45.24 29.81 15.25
CA SER A 135 46.08 29.10 16.23
C SER A 135 46.68 30.03 17.30
N ILE A 136 47.10 31.25 16.92
CA ILE A 136 47.59 32.27 17.88
C ILE A 136 46.47 32.69 18.83
N VAL A 137 45.27 32.95 18.30
CA VAL A 137 44.09 33.33 19.10
C VAL A 137 43.65 32.18 20.00
N GLN A 138 43.40 30.98 19.46
CA GLN A 138 42.90 29.85 20.24
C GLN A 138 43.88 29.35 21.31
N SER A 139 45.20 29.56 21.13
CA SER A 139 46.20 29.22 22.14
C SER A 139 46.28 30.22 23.30
N GLY A 140 45.48 31.30 23.25
CA GLY A 140 45.43 32.31 24.30
C GLY A 140 46.65 33.23 24.34
N MET A 141 47.51 33.22 23.30
CA MET A 141 48.74 34.03 23.29
C MET A 141 48.47 35.52 23.44
N LEU A 142 47.32 36.00 22.97
CA LEU A 142 46.94 37.40 23.06
C LEU A 142 46.68 37.88 24.48
N THR A 143 46.42 36.96 25.43
CA THR A 143 46.24 37.28 26.85
C THR A 143 47.56 37.41 27.63
N ARG A 144 48.69 37.08 27.00
CA ARG A 144 50.00 37.10 27.66
C ARG A 144 50.48 38.54 27.89
N PRO A 145 51.15 38.86 29.02
CA PRO A 145 51.60 40.23 29.33
C PRO A 145 52.57 40.86 28.33
N ARG A 146 53.23 40.04 27.51
CA ARG A 146 54.23 40.46 26.51
C ARG A 146 53.64 40.80 25.15
N THR A 147 52.33 40.64 24.97
CA THR A 147 51.66 40.95 23.71
C THR A 147 51.54 42.46 23.56
N SER A 148 52.07 43.00 22.46
CA SER A 148 51.96 44.43 22.16
C SER A 148 50.66 44.73 21.40
N SER A 149 50.18 45.98 21.49
CA SER A 149 49.04 46.41 20.69
C SER A 149 49.33 46.40 19.19
N GLU A 150 50.60 46.59 18.79
CA GLU A 150 51.06 46.56 17.40
C GLU A 150 50.93 45.15 16.81
N ASP A 151 51.28 44.11 17.58
CA ASP A 151 51.12 42.71 17.15
C ASP A 151 49.64 42.37 16.88
N ILE A 152 48.73 42.90 17.70
CA ILE A 152 47.28 42.72 17.52
C ILE A 152 46.79 43.48 16.28
N GLN A 153 47.28 44.71 16.05
CA GLN A 153 46.93 45.50 14.88
C GLN A 153 47.31 44.79 13.57
N LEU A 154 48.51 44.21 13.49
CA LEU A 154 48.95 43.43 12.32
C LEU A 154 48.00 42.26 11.99
N ILE A 155 47.50 41.56 13.00
CA ILE A 155 46.54 40.46 12.81
C ILE A 155 45.20 41.02 12.31
N VAL A 156 44.74 42.14 12.88
CA VAL A 156 43.46 42.78 12.51
C VAL A 156 43.51 43.29 11.07
N ASP A 157 44.58 43.96 10.67
CA ASP A 157 44.74 44.53 9.33
C ASP A 157 44.62 43.46 8.26
N ASP A 158 45.39 42.38 8.38
CA ASP A 158 45.32 41.26 7.45
C ASP A 158 43.95 40.57 7.45
N LEU A 159 43.31 40.39 8.61
CA LEU A 159 41.99 39.76 8.67
C LEU A 159 40.93 40.62 8.00
N VAL A 160 40.99 41.95 8.17
CA VAL A 160 40.06 42.88 7.51
C VAL A 160 40.36 42.94 6.02
N GLU A 161 41.61 43.10 5.60
CA GLU A 161 42.04 43.09 4.20
C GLU A 161 41.57 41.82 3.49
N TYR A 162 41.86 40.64 4.05
CA TYR A 162 41.44 39.36 3.46
C TYR A 162 39.92 39.18 3.42
N SER A 163 39.20 39.75 4.39
CA SER A 163 37.73 39.71 4.39
C SER A 163 37.11 40.57 3.29
N GLN A 164 37.73 41.71 2.97
CA GLN A 164 37.27 42.65 1.95
C GLN A 164 37.69 42.22 0.54
N ASP A 165 38.89 41.65 0.39
CA ASP A 165 39.42 41.23 -0.90
C ASP A 165 38.70 40.01 -1.48
N LYS A 166 38.34 39.03 -0.63
CA LYS A 166 37.80 37.73 -1.06
C LYS A 166 36.61 37.31 -0.19
N SER A 167 35.41 37.36 -0.76
CA SER A 167 34.14 37.00 -0.07
C SER A 167 34.11 35.59 0.55
N TYR A 168 34.82 34.61 -0.02
CA TYR A 168 34.90 33.26 0.55
C TYR A 168 35.75 33.16 1.83
N LEU A 169 36.61 34.15 2.11
CA LEU A 169 37.43 34.24 3.32
C LEU A 169 36.75 35.05 4.43
N SER A 170 35.79 35.91 4.08
CA SER A 170 35.10 36.82 5.01
C SER A 170 34.64 36.11 6.29
N GLU A 171 33.84 35.06 6.17
CA GLU A 171 33.30 34.32 7.33
C GLU A 171 34.41 33.80 8.26
N CYS A 172 35.48 33.22 7.68
CA CYS A 172 36.60 32.70 8.45
C CYS A 172 37.34 33.83 9.19
N CYS A 173 37.59 34.96 8.52
CA CYS A 173 38.26 36.11 9.12
C CYS A 173 37.46 36.70 10.29
N HIS A 174 36.16 36.92 10.09
CA HIS A 174 35.28 37.44 11.13
C HIS A 174 35.12 36.48 12.30
N GLN A 175 35.13 35.17 12.06
CA GLN A 175 35.11 34.16 13.12
C GLN A 175 36.39 34.19 13.99
N VAL A 176 37.56 34.46 13.37
CA VAL A 176 38.80 34.71 14.13
C VAL A 176 38.66 35.96 15.00
N LEU A 177 38.15 37.07 14.44
CA LEU A 177 37.93 38.32 15.18
C LEU A 177 36.96 38.12 16.37
N VAL A 178 35.87 37.41 16.15
CA VAL A 178 34.90 37.03 17.19
C VAL A 178 35.58 36.26 18.33
N THR A 179 36.45 35.31 18.01
CA THR A 179 37.18 34.50 19.00
C THR A 179 38.27 35.31 19.71
N MET A 180 38.82 36.31 19.03
CA MET A 180 39.87 37.20 19.53
C MET A 180 39.34 38.23 20.54
N LEU A 181 38.15 38.80 20.31
CA LEU A 181 37.60 39.92 21.10
C LEU A 181 37.62 39.70 22.63
N PRO A 182 37.18 38.53 23.18
CA PRO A 182 37.23 38.28 24.62
C PRO A 182 38.66 38.27 25.21
N GLN A 183 39.67 37.97 24.40
CA GLN A 183 41.06 37.86 24.85
C GLN A 183 41.77 39.22 24.91
N ILE A 184 41.33 40.17 24.07
CA ILE A 184 41.93 41.51 23.96
C ILE A 184 41.15 42.57 24.76
N VAL A 185 40.24 42.17 25.66
CA VAL A 185 39.46 43.07 26.53
C VAL A 185 40.35 43.99 27.38
N ASN A 186 41.54 43.50 27.76
CA ASN A 186 42.54 44.28 28.50
C ASN A 186 43.41 45.18 27.62
N HIS A 187 43.20 45.17 26.30
CA HIS A 187 43.85 46.02 25.31
C HIS A 187 42.80 46.95 24.64
N PRO A 188 42.23 47.93 25.38
CA PRO A 188 41.10 48.71 24.89
C PRO A 188 41.39 49.50 23.61
N LYS A 189 42.65 49.94 23.42
CA LYS A 189 43.10 50.60 22.18
C LYS A 189 43.01 49.68 20.96
N SER A 190 43.32 48.39 21.13
CA SER A 190 43.22 47.41 20.05
C SER A 190 41.76 47.10 19.70
N ILE A 191 40.85 47.06 20.69
CA ILE A 191 39.41 46.92 20.42
C ILE A 191 38.86 48.15 19.70
N LYS A 192 39.27 49.36 20.11
CA LYS A 192 38.92 50.59 19.39
C LYS A 192 39.39 50.54 17.93
N TYR A 193 40.61 50.04 17.70
CA TYR A 193 41.14 49.86 16.35
C TYR A 193 40.29 48.87 15.53
N VAL A 194 39.93 47.71 16.09
CA VAL A 194 39.01 46.76 15.42
C VAL A 194 37.70 47.45 15.03
N VAL A 195 37.15 48.29 15.92
CA VAL A 195 35.90 49.02 15.66
C VAL A 195 36.05 50.04 14.54
N ASP A 196 37.09 50.87 14.60
CA ASP A 196 37.33 51.94 13.65
C ASP A 196 37.66 51.38 12.25
N THR A 197 38.33 50.24 12.17
CA THR A 197 38.69 49.57 10.90
C THR A 197 37.55 48.73 10.33
N LEU A 198 36.84 47.93 11.14
CA LEU A 198 35.81 47.00 10.64
C LEU A 198 34.44 47.64 10.43
N PHE A 199 34.05 48.59 11.29
CA PHE A 199 32.71 49.20 11.30
C PHE A 199 32.70 50.64 10.80
N ALA A 200 33.67 51.02 9.95
CA ALA A 200 33.75 52.37 9.37
C ALA A 200 32.44 52.78 8.67
N ASP A 201 31.81 51.85 7.95
CA ASP A 201 30.54 52.04 7.23
C ASP A 201 29.30 51.55 8.01
N GLY A 202 29.47 51.16 9.28
CA GLY A 202 28.43 50.54 10.10
C GLY A 202 28.33 49.02 9.95
N VAL A 203 27.31 48.42 10.58
CA VAL A 203 27.07 46.96 10.56
C VAL A 203 26.09 46.62 9.44
N ASN A 204 26.62 46.15 8.30
CA ASN A 204 25.85 45.89 7.08
C ASN A 204 26.01 44.48 6.50
N THR A 205 26.80 43.60 7.12
CA THR A 205 26.92 42.18 6.73
C THR A 205 26.59 41.23 7.90
N PRO A 206 26.14 39.98 7.63
CA PRO A 206 25.95 38.96 8.67
C PRO A 206 27.22 38.67 9.48
N ASP A 207 28.38 38.73 8.81
CA ASP A 207 29.71 38.58 9.41
C ASP A 207 30.02 39.70 10.41
N GLN A 208 29.85 40.96 10.00
CA GLN A 208 29.97 42.13 10.88
C GLN A 208 28.98 42.07 12.04
N LEU A 209 27.75 41.60 11.79
CA LEU A 209 26.74 41.43 12.84
C LEU A 209 27.21 40.42 13.91
N SER A 210 27.85 39.33 13.51
CA SER A 210 28.43 38.34 14.43
C SER A 210 29.50 38.98 15.34
N VAL A 211 30.40 39.79 14.75
CA VAL A 211 31.41 40.55 15.50
C VAL A 211 30.76 41.59 16.40
N ALA A 212 29.70 42.27 15.95
CA ALA A 212 28.98 43.28 16.72
C ALA A 212 28.32 42.66 17.97
N PHE A 213 27.73 41.47 17.87
CA PHE A 213 27.22 40.74 19.04
C PHE A 213 28.35 40.43 20.05
N ALA A 214 29.48 39.90 19.58
CA ALA A 214 30.63 39.59 20.44
C ALA A 214 31.20 40.85 21.13
N LEU A 215 31.32 41.96 20.38
CA LEU A 215 31.82 43.22 20.90
C LEU A 215 30.88 43.80 21.96
N ARG A 216 29.56 43.72 21.76
CA ARG A 216 28.56 44.29 22.67
C ARG A 216 28.67 43.70 24.08
N GLU A 217 28.98 42.41 24.20
CA GLU A 217 29.17 41.72 25.49
C GLU A 217 30.31 42.30 26.33
N HIS A 218 31.34 42.86 25.68
CA HIS A 218 32.54 43.38 26.34
C HIS A 218 32.64 44.92 26.34
N LEU A 219 31.81 45.59 25.56
CA LEU A 219 31.91 47.03 25.30
C LEU A 219 31.90 47.89 26.58
N ASP A 220 31.03 47.56 27.55
CA ASP A 220 30.92 48.31 28.80
C ASP A 220 32.19 48.17 29.67
N ALA A 221 32.82 46.99 29.66
CA ALA A 221 34.06 46.74 30.38
C ALA A 221 35.24 47.47 29.73
N VAL A 222 35.27 47.52 28.39
CA VAL A 222 36.30 48.20 27.60
C VAL A 222 36.19 49.71 27.75
N ASN A 223 34.99 50.28 27.64
CA ASN A 223 34.76 51.72 27.79
C ASN A 223 35.10 52.24 29.19
N LYS A 224 34.95 51.43 30.25
CA LYS A 224 35.39 51.79 31.62
C LYS A 224 36.91 51.97 31.73
N GLN A 225 37.69 51.33 30.87
CA GLN A 225 39.16 51.41 30.87
C GLN A 225 39.71 52.56 30.00
N MET A 226 38.85 53.28 29.27
CA MET A 226 39.25 54.36 28.36
C MET A 226 38.86 55.76 28.88
N PRO A 227 39.66 56.80 28.56
CA PRO A 227 39.26 58.20 28.75
C PRO A 227 37.94 58.49 28.03
N LYS A 228 37.09 59.37 28.60
CA LYS A 228 35.75 59.68 28.07
C LYS A 228 35.76 60.11 26.59
N ASP A 229 36.79 60.83 26.15
CA ASP A 229 36.91 61.35 24.79
C ASP A 229 37.33 60.28 23.77
N GLU A 230 37.86 59.14 24.24
CA GLU A 230 38.31 58.02 23.42
C GLU A 230 37.33 56.82 23.43
N GLN A 231 36.26 56.90 24.23
CA GLN A 231 35.28 55.83 24.34
C GLN A 231 34.60 55.48 23.02
N ILE A 232 34.27 54.21 22.86
CA ILE A 232 33.59 53.69 21.66
C ILE A 232 32.11 54.04 21.75
N ASN A 233 31.62 54.83 20.80
CA ASN A 233 30.22 55.20 20.70
C ASN A 233 29.44 54.14 19.90
N TRP A 234 28.70 53.29 20.63
CA TRP A 234 27.94 52.19 20.06
C TRP A 234 26.95 52.60 18.96
N THR A 235 26.20 53.68 19.15
CA THR A 235 25.22 54.15 18.17
C THR A 235 25.88 54.60 16.87
N LYS A 236 27.08 55.19 16.96
CA LYS A 236 27.87 55.55 15.77
C LYS A 236 28.42 54.29 15.08
N THR A 237 28.89 53.31 15.85
CA THR A 237 29.42 52.03 15.34
C THR A 237 28.38 51.20 14.57
N LEU A 238 27.12 51.20 15.00
CA LEU A 238 26.07 50.48 14.29
C LEU A 238 25.78 51.06 12.90
N GLY A 239 25.90 52.38 12.74
CA GLY A 239 25.56 53.08 11.49
C GLY A 239 24.09 53.51 11.42
N LYS A 240 23.74 54.26 10.37
CA LYS A 240 22.43 54.95 10.23
C LYS A 240 21.25 54.01 10.02
N SER A 241 21.50 52.79 9.52
CA SER A 241 20.48 51.78 9.23
C SER A 241 19.82 51.21 10.50
N TRP A 242 20.50 51.29 11.65
CA TRP A 242 20.01 50.80 12.94
C TRP A 242 19.32 51.93 13.72
N LYS A 243 18.01 51.76 13.97
CA LYS A 243 17.16 52.79 14.62
C LYS A 243 17.25 52.79 16.15
N SER A 244 17.70 51.68 16.73
CA SER A 244 17.85 51.49 18.17
C SER A 244 19.23 50.91 18.48
N PRO A 245 19.87 51.29 19.61
CA PRO A 245 21.16 50.73 20.04
C PRO A 245 21.08 49.24 20.39
N THR A 246 19.89 48.71 20.69
CA THR A 246 19.71 47.28 20.93
C THR A 246 19.50 46.55 19.60
N LEU A 247 20.41 45.65 19.23
CA LEU A 247 20.40 44.95 17.94
C LEU A 247 19.04 44.28 17.64
N LEU A 248 18.49 43.54 18.61
CA LEU A 248 17.23 42.81 18.48
C LEU A 248 15.98 43.61 18.91
N HIS A 249 16.04 44.94 18.85
CA HIS A 249 14.88 45.80 19.13
C HIS A 249 13.82 45.70 18.01
N SER A 250 12.54 45.88 18.35
CA SER A 250 11.42 45.75 17.40
C SER A 250 11.54 46.64 16.16
N SER A 251 12.10 47.84 16.33
CA SER A 251 12.37 48.80 15.24
C SER A 251 13.44 48.33 14.24
N ASN A 252 14.31 47.41 14.64
CA ASN A 252 15.45 46.93 13.85
C ASN A 252 15.14 45.63 13.11
N LEU A 253 14.07 44.91 13.48
CA LEU A 253 13.75 43.57 12.93
C LEU A 253 13.63 43.55 11.40
N LYS A 254 13.06 44.59 10.78
CA LYS A 254 12.96 44.67 9.31
C LYS A 254 14.34 44.74 8.64
N PHE A 255 15.25 45.54 9.19
CA PHE A 255 16.61 45.64 8.68
C PHE A 255 17.39 44.34 8.94
N LEU A 256 17.21 43.75 10.13
CA LEU A 256 17.80 42.45 10.47
C LEU A 256 17.35 41.34 9.52
N GLY A 257 16.06 41.31 9.16
CA GLY A 257 15.52 40.37 8.16
C GLY A 257 16.13 40.54 6.77
N LEU A 258 16.35 41.78 6.33
CA LEU A 258 17.03 42.07 5.05
C LEU A 258 18.51 41.66 5.09
N LEU A 259 19.18 41.96 6.20
CA LEU A 259 20.59 41.64 6.43
C LEU A 259 20.83 40.13 6.42
N LEU A 260 20.02 39.37 7.15
CA LEU A 260 20.11 37.91 7.25
C LEU A 260 19.57 37.17 6.01
N LYS A 261 18.89 37.88 5.10
CA LYS A 261 18.51 37.36 3.77
C LYS A 261 19.69 37.35 2.78
N GLU A 262 20.86 37.87 3.20
CA GLU A 262 22.09 38.00 2.41
C GLU A 262 21.88 38.70 1.06
N THR A 263 20.93 39.65 1.03
CA THR A 263 20.68 40.54 -0.10
C THR A 263 21.42 41.84 0.12
N SER A 264 22.20 42.29 -0.87
CA SER A 264 22.93 43.57 -0.82
C SER A 264 22.00 44.71 -0.42
N THR A 265 22.32 45.38 0.69
CA THR A 265 21.61 46.57 1.15
C THR A 265 22.16 47.78 0.39
N GLU A 266 21.38 48.23 -0.61
CA GLU A 266 21.54 49.45 -1.42
C GLU A 266 22.64 49.46 -2.52
N ASP A 267 22.22 49.94 -3.70
CA ASP A 267 22.92 50.27 -4.96
C ASP A 267 23.85 49.24 -5.64
N GLY A 268 23.23 48.37 -6.44
CA GLY A 268 23.63 48.16 -7.84
C GLY A 268 24.93 47.41 -8.15
N THR A 269 25.69 46.96 -7.15
CA THR A 269 26.83 46.06 -7.37
C THR A 269 26.41 44.62 -7.08
N GLN A 270 26.25 43.85 -8.16
CA GLN A 270 26.06 42.39 -8.10
C GLN A 270 27.29 41.75 -7.43
N SER A 271 27.29 41.67 -6.10
CA SER A 271 28.09 40.68 -5.41
C SER A 271 27.28 39.40 -5.46
N SER A 272 27.75 38.43 -6.26
CA SER A 272 27.25 37.07 -6.23
C SER A 272 27.49 36.51 -4.81
N SER A 273 26.54 36.67 -3.89
CA SER A 273 26.52 35.86 -2.69
C SER A 273 26.24 34.43 -3.15
N SER A 274 27.33 33.70 -3.39
CA SER A 274 27.30 32.27 -3.69
C SER A 274 26.50 31.61 -2.60
N TRP A 275 25.32 31.10 -2.94
CA TRP A 275 24.46 30.38 -2.01
C TRP A 275 25.26 29.32 -1.23
N ARG A 276 25.01 29.23 0.08
CA ARG A 276 25.64 28.24 0.97
C ARG A 276 24.58 27.30 1.53
N GLN A 277 24.87 26.01 1.51
CA GLN A 277 24.00 25.00 2.09
C GLN A 277 23.91 25.12 3.63
N ASN A 278 24.96 25.58 4.28
CA ASN A 278 25.01 25.74 5.73
C ASN A 278 24.48 27.11 6.16
N LEU A 279 23.74 27.13 7.26
CA LEU A 279 23.26 28.34 7.90
C LEU A 279 24.43 29.15 8.47
N HIS A 280 24.41 30.47 8.26
CA HIS A 280 25.45 31.36 8.77
C HIS A 280 25.57 31.28 10.31
N PRO A 281 26.78 31.22 10.91
CA PRO A 281 26.97 31.07 12.36
C PRO A 281 26.32 32.17 13.22
N VAL A 282 26.04 33.34 12.63
CA VAL A 282 25.35 34.45 13.31
C VAL A 282 23.98 34.03 13.86
N TRP A 283 23.30 33.07 13.23
CA TRP A 283 22.00 32.58 13.69
C TRP A 283 22.08 31.95 15.07
N ASP A 284 23.14 31.21 15.38
CA ASP A 284 23.33 30.62 16.71
C ASP A 284 23.46 31.72 17.79
N ARG A 285 24.13 32.84 17.47
CA ARG A 285 24.24 34.01 18.36
C ARG A 285 22.90 34.73 18.54
N VAL A 286 22.15 34.93 17.44
CA VAL A 286 20.83 35.58 17.48
C VAL A 286 19.86 34.75 18.32
N LEU A 287 19.80 33.44 18.10
CA LEU A 287 18.91 32.53 18.83
C LEU A 287 19.33 32.41 20.31
N ALA A 288 20.63 32.44 20.61
CA ALA A 288 21.13 32.43 21.99
C ALA A 288 20.64 33.63 22.82
N GLN A 289 20.35 34.78 22.22
CA GLN A 289 19.76 35.92 22.94
C GLN A 289 18.31 35.69 23.36
N TYR A 290 17.59 34.80 22.66
CA TYR A 290 16.19 34.45 22.99
C TYR A 290 16.09 33.29 23.98
N PHE A 291 17.00 32.32 23.91
CA PHE A 291 16.93 31.07 24.68
C PHE A 291 18.05 30.90 25.73
N GLY A 292 19.10 31.71 25.69
CA GLY A 292 20.30 31.53 26.53
C GLY A 292 20.31 32.33 27.84
N SER A 293 19.47 33.36 27.99
CA SER A 293 19.43 34.18 29.22
C SER A 293 18.24 33.82 30.12
N THR A 294 18.51 33.46 31.38
CA THR A 294 17.48 33.11 32.39
C THR A 294 16.57 34.29 32.77
N THR A 295 16.92 35.53 32.39
CA THR A 295 16.10 36.73 32.59
C THR A 295 15.63 37.31 31.26
N PRO A 296 14.31 37.51 31.06
CA PRO A 296 13.80 38.16 29.85
C PRO A 296 14.29 39.60 29.78
N ASN A 297 15.12 39.91 28.78
CA ASN A 297 15.59 41.26 28.55
C ASN A 297 14.45 42.08 27.92
N SER A 298 13.83 42.95 28.71
CA SER A 298 12.69 43.79 28.29
C SER A 298 13.00 44.76 27.15
N GLN A 299 14.28 44.89 26.76
CA GLN A 299 14.73 45.73 25.65
C GLN A 299 14.76 44.99 24.29
N ILE A 300 14.61 43.66 24.27
CA ILE A 300 14.60 42.85 23.05
C ILE A 300 13.15 42.63 22.59
N ALA A 301 12.92 42.58 21.28
CA ALA A 301 11.60 42.32 20.71
C ALA A 301 11.08 40.93 21.13
N PRO A 302 9.77 40.74 21.36
CA PRO A 302 9.20 39.42 21.61
C PRO A 302 9.58 38.41 20.52
N PHE A 303 9.81 37.15 20.91
CA PHE A 303 10.21 36.09 19.97
C PHE A 303 9.21 35.90 18.82
N ARG A 304 7.91 36.09 19.08
CA ARG A 304 6.86 36.04 18.05
C ARG A 304 7.09 37.07 16.94
N ASP A 305 7.43 38.30 17.31
CA ASP A 305 7.64 39.38 16.33
C ASP A 305 8.91 39.14 15.53
N PHE A 306 9.96 38.65 16.20
CA PHE A 306 11.19 38.21 15.55
C PHE A 306 10.92 37.10 14.53
N TRP A 307 10.22 36.02 14.92
CA TRP A 307 9.91 34.91 14.03
C TRP A 307 9.09 35.38 12.82
N ASN A 308 8.03 36.15 13.06
CA ASN A 308 7.17 36.65 11.97
C ASN A 308 7.93 37.53 10.98
N VAL A 309 8.72 38.49 11.47
CA VAL A 309 9.35 39.52 10.62
C VAL A 309 10.67 39.04 10.00
N VAL A 310 11.49 38.30 10.75
CA VAL A 310 12.87 37.94 10.36
C VAL A 310 12.95 36.56 9.71
N ILE A 311 11.96 35.68 9.93
CA ILE A 311 11.95 34.31 9.40
C ILE A 311 10.76 34.11 8.46
N ASP A 312 9.52 34.26 8.94
CA ASP A 312 8.32 33.92 8.16
C ASP A 312 8.16 34.83 6.94
N SER A 313 8.21 36.16 7.12
CA SER A 313 8.02 37.13 6.03
C SER A 313 9.22 37.32 5.10
N THR A 314 10.37 36.73 5.41
CA THR A 314 11.65 36.95 4.69
C THR A 314 12.20 35.69 4.05
N LEU A 315 12.10 34.54 4.71
CA LEU A 315 12.59 33.24 4.25
C LEU A 315 11.47 32.36 3.70
N PHE A 316 10.26 32.43 4.26
CA PHE A 316 9.10 31.64 3.81
C PHE A 316 8.13 32.41 2.91
N ASP A 317 8.42 33.67 2.59
CA ASP A 317 7.61 34.47 1.67
C ASP A 317 7.43 33.77 0.30
N SER A 318 6.31 34.02 -0.38
CA SER A 318 6.01 33.39 -1.67
C SER A 318 7.09 33.68 -2.71
N SER A 319 7.66 34.89 -2.70
CA SER A 319 8.74 35.33 -3.59
C SER A 319 10.14 34.83 -3.18
N SER A 320 10.28 34.14 -2.04
CA SER A 320 11.56 33.61 -1.57
C SER A 320 12.01 32.39 -2.37
N SER A 321 13.30 32.34 -2.67
CA SER A 321 13.92 31.24 -3.41
C SER A 321 13.95 29.95 -2.58
N HIS A 322 14.18 28.80 -3.23
CA HIS A 322 14.20 27.51 -2.56
C HIS A 322 15.32 27.42 -1.52
N GLU A 323 16.46 28.03 -1.81
CA GLU A 323 17.62 28.18 -0.94
C GLU A 323 17.27 28.83 0.40
N ARG A 324 16.50 29.92 0.36
CA ARG A 324 16.10 30.68 1.56
C ARG A 324 15.07 29.92 2.39
N LYS A 325 14.12 29.28 1.71
CA LYS A 325 13.14 28.39 2.34
C LYS A 325 13.82 27.20 3.02
N TYR A 326 14.92 26.68 2.44
CA TYR A 326 15.74 25.64 3.05
C TYR A 326 16.39 26.11 4.37
N TRP A 327 16.97 27.31 4.42
CA TRP A 327 17.46 27.88 5.67
C TRP A 327 16.34 28.07 6.70
N GLY A 328 15.15 28.48 6.26
CA GLY A 328 13.97 28.53 7.11
C GLY A 328 13.67 27.20 7.80
N PHE A 329 13.70 26.08 7.06
CA PHE A 329 13.52 24.74 7.61
C PHE A 329 14.64 24.37 8.60
N GLN A 330 15.91 24.67 8.29
CA GLN A 330 17.03 24.45 9.21
C GLN A 330 16.90 25.24 10.52
N ILE A 331 16.42 26.49 10.45
CA ILE A 331 16.18 27.31 11.65
C ILE A 331 15.04 26.71 12.47
N PHE A 332 13.95 26.28 11.84
CA PHE A 332 12.84 25.61 12.54
C PHE A 332 13.32 24.36 13.28
N GLU A 333 14.14 23.54 12.64
CA GLU A 333 14.71 22.32 13.24
C GLU A 333 15.66 22.61 14.41
N LYS A 334 16.40 23.74 14.38
CA LYS A 334 17.23 24.20 15.51
C LYS A 334 16.38 24.72 16.68
N VAL A 335 15.27 25.39 16.39
CA VAL A 335 14.45 26.07 17.40
C VAL A 335 13.48 25.11 18.08
N LEU A 336 12.82 24.22 17.33
CA LEU A 336 11.76 23.33 17.83
C LEU A 336 12.15 22.53 19.09
N PRO A 337 13.37 21.95 19.21
CA PRO A 337 13.78 21.22 20.41
C PRO A 337 13.80 22.08 21.68
N VAL A 338 14.12 23.37 21.55
CA VAL A 338 14.32 24.32 22.65
C VAL A 338 13.01 24.95 23.13
N LEU A 339 11.97 24.95 22.29
CA LEU A 339 10.67 25.53 22.64
C LEU A 339 9.94 24.73 23.73
N GLY A 340 9.35 25.48 24.68
CA GLY A 340 8.34 24.97 25.60
C GLY A 340 6.95 24.90 24.96
N GLU A 341 6.01 24.22 25.62
CA GLU A 341 4.65 23.97 25.11
C GLU A 341 3.92 25.23 24.64
N ASP A 342 3.93 26.30 25.45
CA ASP A 342 3.25 27.57 25.15
C ASP A 342 3.88 28.34 23.97
N GLN A 343 5.14 28.03 23.63
CA GLN A 343 5.89 28.75 22.60
C GLN A 343 5.82 28.04 21.24
N ILE A 344 5.41 26.77 21.19
CA ILE A 344 5.29 26.00 19.94
C ILE A 344 4.33 26.70 18.95
N PRO A 345 3.14 27.18 19.33
CA PRO A 345 2.25 27.88 18.38
C PRO A 345 2.87 29.10 17.71
N LEU A 346 3.92 29.71 18.29
CA LEU A 346 4.55 30.91 17.75
C LEU A 346 5.32 30.66 16.45
N VAL A 347 5.74 29.42 16.18
CA VAL A 347 6.51 29.07 14.97
C VAL A 347 5.64 28.50 13.84
N PHE A 348 4.39 28.14 14.12
CA PHE A 348 3.42 27.63 13.13
C PHE A 348 2.70 28.77 12.40
N THR A 349 3.49 29.56 11.67
CA THR A 349 3.03 30.74 10.94
C THR A 349 2.43 30.38 9.58
N THR A 350 1.64 31.31 9.02
CA THR A 350 0.90 31.08 7.77
C THR A 350 1.81 30.78 6.58
N ASN A 351 2.93 31.51 6.40
CA ASN A 351 3.82 31.28 5.26
C ASN A 351 4.63 29.99 5.44
N PHE A 352 5.12 29.73 6.65
CA PHE A 352 5.72 28.43 7.00
C PHE A 352 4.78 27.27 6.66
N MET A 353 3.54 27.27 7.15
CA MET A 353 2.59 26.18 6.92
C MET A 353 2.27 26.00 5.44
N ARG A 354 2.07 27.09 4.70
CA ARG A 354 1.87 27.04 3.25
C ARG A 354 3.08 26.42 2.55
N CYS A 355 4.29 26.86 2.89
CA CYS A 355 5.54 26.33 2.32
C CYS A 355 5.73 24.86 2.67
N PHE A 356 5.45 24.47 3.91
CA PHE A 356 5.59 23.11 4.42
C PHE A 356 4.64 22.14 3.73
N VAL A 357 3.33 22.45 3.72
CA VAL A 357 2.31 21.63 3.05
C VAL A 357 2.59 21.52 1.56
N ASN A 358 2.93 22.63 0.90
CA ASN A 358 3.24 22.63 -0.52
C ASN A 358 4.41 21.71 -0.83
N ASN A 359 5.50 21.76 -0.07
CA ASN A 359 6.69 20.92 -0.35
C ASN A 359 6.52 19.45 0.04
N LEU A 360 5.54 19.10 0.87
CA LEU A 360 5.21 17.70 1.17
C LEU A 360 4.31 17.05 0.10
N SER A 361 3.53 17.83 -0.65
CA SER A 361 2.48 17.30 -1.54
C SER A 361 2.97 16.46 -2.73
N SER A 362 4.21 16.65 -3.19
CA SER A 362 4.84 15.86 -4.27
C SER A 362 6.32 15.63 -3.93
N GLU A 363 6.83 14.46 -4.32
CA GLU A 363 8.22 14.06 -4.12
C GLU A 363 9.18 14.80 -5.06
N ASP A 364 8.69 15.33 -6.19
CA ASP A 364 9.45 16.06 -7.21
C ASP A 364 9.81 17.48 -6.78
N ARG A 365 9.15 17.98 -5.73
CA ARG A 365 9.43 19.32 -5.22
C ARG A 365 10.83 19.38 -4.62
N PHE A 366 11.58 20.42 -5.01
CA PHE A 366 12.98 20.62 -4.62
C PHE A 366 13.24 20.52 -3.11
N LEU A 367 12.31 21.00 -2.27
CA LEU A 367 12.44 20.98 -0.81
C LEU A 367 11.69 19.83 -0.13
N ASN A 368 11.21 18.82 -0.86
CA ASN A 368 10.49 17.69 -0.28
C ASN A 368 11.32 16.96 0.79
N LYS A 369 12.62 16.74 0.53
CA LYS A 369 13.54 16.13 1.50
C LYS A 369 13.70 16.97 2.78
N ALA A 370 13.77 18.29 2.64
CA ALA A 370 13.87 19.20 3.78
C ALA A 370 12.56 19.18 4.61
N ALA A 371 11.41 19.23 3.93
CA ALA A 371 10.11 19.14 4.61
C ALA A 371 9.90 17.79 5.31
N LYS A 372 10.31 16.67 4.70
CA LYS A 372 10.30 15.33 5.34
C LYS A 372 11.20 15.28 6.58
N HIS A 373 12.36 15.95 6.56
CA HIS A 373 13.26 16.02 7.70
C HIS A 373 12.66 16.88 8.84
N THR A 374 12.06 18.02 8.51
CA THR A 374 11.33 18.87 9.45
C THR A 374 10.15 18.11 10.10
N MET A 375 9.44 17.29 9.32
CA MET A 375 8.40 16.39 9.84
C MET A 375 8.97 15.36 10.84
N ALA A 376 10.13 14.77 10.54
CA ALA A 376 10.80 13.86 11.46
C ALA A 376 11.22 14.56 12.77
N ALA A 377 11.67 15.82 12.71
CA ALA A 377 11.97 16.63 13.88
C ALA A 377 10.71 16.89 14.74
N MET A 378 9.55 17.12 14.11
CA MET A 378 8.27 17.26 14.80
C MET A 378 7.86 15.98 15.52
N HIS A 379 8.02 14.82 14.89
CA HIS A 379 7.78 13.52 15.54
C HIS A 379 8.72 13.30 16.71
N ALA A 380 10.02 13.58 16.56
CA ALA A 380 10.99 13.44 17.64
C ALA A 380 10.64 14.33 18.84
N LYS A 381 10.17 15.57 18.61
CA LYS A 381 9.71 16.45 19.69
C LYS A 381 8.41 15.95 20.32
N ALA A 382 7.47 15.41 19.55
CA ALA A 382 6.23 14.82 20.06
C ALA A 382 6.47 13.58 20.93
N ASP A 383 7.56 12.84 20.71
CA ASP A 383 7.94 11.69 21.53
C ASP A 383 8.52 12.09 22.90
N THR A 384 8.90 13.35 23.10
CA THR A 384 9.41 13.82 24.40
C THR A 384 8.32 14.14 25.42
N ASN A 385 7.15 14.61 24.97
CA ASN A 385 6.06 15.05 25.84
C ASN A 385 4.70 14.93 25.12
N GLU A 386 3.73 14.28 25.76
CA GLU A 386 2.37 14.08 25.24
C GLU A 386 1.56 15.38 25.11
N ALA A 387 1.78 16.38 25.98
CA ALA A 387 1.15 17.69 25.87
C ALA A 387 1.67 18.44 24.63
N VAL A 388 2.97 18.35 24.37
CA VAL A 388 3.59 18.87 23.14
C VAL A 388 3.04 18.18 21.90
N ARG A 389 2.82 16.85 21.95
CA ARG A 389 2.17 16.11 20.86
C ARG A 389 0.77 16.65 20.57
N LEU A 390 -0.04 16.90 21.61
CA LEU A 390 -1.37 17.50 21.44
C LEU A 390 -1.29 18.89 20.82
N THR A 391 -0.39 19.76 21.28
CA THR A 391 -0.18 21.10 20.71
C THR A 391 0.27 21.03 19.25
N LEU A 392 1.16 20.10 18.89
CA LEU A 392 1.56 19.91 17.48
C LEU A 392 0.39 19.44 16.61
N ILE A 393 -0.47 18.55 17.12
CA ILE A 393 -1.67 18.10 16.42
C ILE A 393 -2.62 19.27 16.17
N THR A 394 -2.90 20.10 17.19
CA THR A 394 -3.76 21.27 17.01
C THR A 394 -3.16 22.26 16.02
N GLN A 395 -1.88 22.62 16.14
CA GLN A 395 -1.24 23.58 15.22
C GLN A 395 -1.21 23.11 13.76
N LEU A 396 -1.03 21.80 13.51
CA LEU A 396 -1.09 21.26 12.15
C LEU A 396 -2.49 21.33 11.54
N LEU A 397 -3.51 21.17 12.37
CA LEU A 397 -4.89 20.98 11.93
C LEU A 397 -5.74 22.26 11.92
N ASP A 398 -5.47 23.22 12.81
CA ASP A 398 -6.29 24.43 13.00
C ASP A 398 -6.48 25.24 11.71
N ASN A 399 -5.44 25.31 10.88
CA ASN A 399 -5.47 26.03 9.59
C ASN A 399 -5.52 25.08 8.38
N ASN A 400 -5.25 23.78 8.57
CA ASN A 400 -5.24 22.79 7.49
C ASN A 400 -6.01 21.53 7.92
N PRO A 401 -7.36 21.59 7.91
CA PRO A 401 -8.26 20.48 8.20
C PRO A 401 -7.87 19.11 7.63
N ASN A 402 -7.33 19.13 6.41
CA ASN A 402 -6.97 17.97 5.62
C ASN A 402 -5.45 17.86 5.44
N PHE A 403 -4.66 18.23 6.47
CA PHE A 403 -3.20 18.28 6.39
C PHE A 403 -2.60 17.01 5.75
N ASP A 404 -2.94 15.82 6.26
CA ASP A 404 -2.41 14.54 5.76
C ASP A 404 -2.77 14.30 4.28
N ARG A 405 -3.98 14.66 3.85
CA ARG A 405 -4.41 14.55 2.45
C ARG A 405 -3.66 15.54 1.55
N MET A 406 -3.53 16.79 1.97
CA MET A 406 -2.87 17.85 1.19
C MET A 406 -1.36 17.64 1.10
N SER A 407 -0.76 17.17 2.18
CA SER A 407 0.67 16.86 2.25
C SER A 407 1.01 15.46 1.74
N ARG A 408 0.01 14.66 1.33
CA ARG A 408 0.15 13.22 1.01
C ARG A 408 1.00 12.48 2.05
N SER A 409 0.81 12.83 3.33
CA SER A 409 1.56 12.29 4.47
C SER A 409 0.64 11.61 5.49
N LYS A 410 1.23 10.92 6.48
CA LYS A 410 0.52 10.29 7.61
C LYS A 410 0.97 10.90 8.93
N THR A 411 1.28 12.19 8.92
CA THR A 411 1.90 12.90 10.04
C THR A 411 0.92 12.96 11.21
N VAL A 412 -0.28 13.46 10.95
CA VAL A 412 -1.32 13.59 11.97
C VAL A 412 -1.81 12.21 12.41
N GLU A 413 -2.01 11.27 11.48
CA GLU A 413 -2.38 9.88 11.81
C GLU A 413 -1.39 9.23 12.79
N THR A 414 -0.08 9.45 12.57
CA THR A 414 0.99 8.90 13.41
C THR A 414 1.08 9.61 14.76
N LEU A 415 0.90 10.93 14.79
CA LEU A 415 0.85 11.69 16.05
C LEU A 415 -0.36 11.27 16.89
N LEU A 416 -1.55 11.12 16.29
CA LEU A 416 -2.77 10.65 16.96
C LEU A 416 -2.60 9.23 17.53
N GLY A 417 -1.93 8.34 16.79
CA GLY A 417 -1.68 6.96 17.24
C GLY A 417 -0.78 6.84 18.48
N GLY A 418 -0.04 7.89 18.83
CA GLY A 418 0.79 7.93 20.04
C GLY A 418 0.15 8.65 21.23
N LEU A 419 -1.14 9.00 21.16
CA LEU A 419 -1.87 9.58 22.29
C LEU A 419 -2.35 8.50 23.27
N ASP A 420 -2.30 8.81 24.56
CA ASP A 420 -2.92 7.99 25.60
C ASP A 420 -4.44 8.28 25.71
N ILE A 421 -5.13 7.55 26.58
CA ILE A 421 -6.57 7.70 26.81
C ILE A 421 -6.93 9.08 27.37
N SER A 422 -6.10 9.67 28.23
CA SER A 422 -6.38 10.95 28.88
C SER A 422 -6.30 12.11 27.90
N HIS A 423 -5.26 12.12 27.06
CA HIS A 423 -5.05 13.11 26.02
C HIS A 423 -6.04 12.95 24.87
N ILE A 424 -6.50 11.73 24.56
CA ILE A 424 -7.65 11.51 23.66
C ILE A 424 -8.88 12.26 24.17
N LYS A 425 -9.18 12.18 25.47
CA LYS A 425 -10.31 12.92 26.07
C LYS A 425 -10.11 14.43 26.00
N HIS A 426 -8.90 14.94 26.24
CA HIS A 426 -8.60 16.37 26.06
C HIS A 426 -8.74 16.83 24.60
N TYR A 427 -8.30 16.01 23.64
CA TYR A 427 -8.48 16.30 22.22
C TYR A 427 -9.95 16.30 21.81
N LEU A 428 -10.76 15.37 22.31
CA LEU A 428 -12.21 15.39 22.11
C LEU A 428 -12.86 16.64 22.70
N GLN A 429 -12.46 17.06 23.91
CA GLN A 429 -12.93 18.32 24.49
C GLN A 429 -12.54 19.54 23.64
N TYR A 430 -11.35 19.53 23.04
CA TYR A 430 -10.92 20.56 22.09
C TYR A 430 -11.83 20.58 20.86
N LEU A 431 -12.08 19.43 20.23
CA LEU A 431 -12.96 19.32 19.06
C LEU A 431 -14.41 19.71 19.37
N THR A 432 -14.94 19.33 20.54
CA THR A 432 -16.28 19.73 20.99
C THR A 432 -16.35 21.25 21.18
N LYS A 433 -15.36 21.87 21.83
CA LYS A 433 -15.30 23.33 21.99
C LYS A 433 -15.20 24.04 20.64
N ALA A 434 -14.38 23.54 19.72
CA ALA A 434 -14.25 24.08 18.37
C ALA A 434 -15.59 23.97 17.60
N PHE A 435 -16.31 22.85 17.73
CA PHE A 435 -17.63 22.70 17.08
C PHE A 435 -18.68 23.68 17.63
N LEU A 436 -18.68 23.88 18.96
CA LEU A 436 -19.66 24.71 19.66
C LEU A 436 -19.40 26.21 19.50
N ASN A 437 -18.13 26.66 19.51
CA ASN A 437 -17.75 28.07 19.52
C ASN A 437 -17.07 28.47 18.20
N GLN A 438 -17.78 29.20 17.34
CA GLN A 438 -17.30 29.65 16.02
C GLN A 438 -17.32 31.19 15.90
N ASP A 439 -16.75 31.88 16.89
CA ASP A 439 -16.66 33.34 16.93
C ASP A 439 -15.54 33.86 16.01
N GLY A 440 -15.93 34.44 14.87
CA GLY A 440 -15.03 35.18 13.98
C GLY A 440 -15.58 36.59 13.67
N PRO A 441 -14.73 37.64 13.67
CA PRO A 441 -15.13 38.98 13.26
C PRO A 441 -15.16 39.12 11.73
N ASP A 442 -16.18 39.80 11.22
CA ASP A 442 -16.31 40.45 9.90
C ASP A 442 -16.04 39.64 8.60
N SER A 443 -17.13 39.18 7.98
CA SER A 443 -17.41 39.24 6.52
C SER A 443 -18.89 38.85 6.28
N SER A 444 -19.42 39.10 5.09
CA SER A 444 -20.84 38.95 4.72
C SER A 444 -21.50 37.64 5.21
N ASN A 445 -22.77 37.72 5.63
CA ASN A 445 -23.50 36.62 6.30
C ASN A 445 -23.47 35.26 5.57
N MET A 446 -23.41 35.26 4.23
CA MET A 446 -23.43 34.03 3.42
C MET A 446 -22.08 33.28 3.42
N GLU A 447 -20.95 33.99 3.34
CA GLU A 447 -19.62 33.37 3.40
C GLU A 447 -19.30 32.86 4.81
N ARG A 448 -19.79 33.56 5.84
CA ARG A 448 -19.65 33.14 7.23
C ARG A 448 -20.32 31.79 7.49
N GLY A 449 -21.54 31.58 7.00
CA GLY A 449 -22.26 30.30 7.15
C GLY A 449 -21.48 29.12 6.57
N LYS A 450 -20.99 29.24 5.34
CA LYS A 450 -20.20 28.18 4.67
C LYS A 450 -18.89 27.87 5.41
N ARG A 451 -18.15 28.88 5.89
CA ARG A 451 -16.91 28.65 6.66
C ARG A 451 -17.17 27.93 7.98
N ILE A 452 -18.26 28.28 8.66
CA ILE A 452 -18.67 27.62 9.91
C ILE A 452 -19.06 26.17 9.65
N ASP A 453 -19.82 25.90 8.58
CA ASP A 453 -20.17 24.54 8.18
C ASP A 453 -18.93 23.71 7.84
N ILE A 454 -17.96 24.25 7.09
CA ILE A 454 -16.68 23.58 6.78
C ILE A 454 -15.91 23.27 8.08
N SER A 455 -15.83 24.22 9.01
CA SER A 455 -15.14 24.06 10.29
C SER A 455 -15.80 22.98 11.16
N ARG A 456 -17.13 22.93 11.21
CA ARG A 456 -17.90 21.91 11.93
C ARG A 456 -17.83 20.54 11.27
N GLN A 457 -17.91 20.47 9.95
CA GLN A 457 -17.71 19.22 9.20
C GLN A 457 -16.31 18.67 9.47
N TRP A 458 -15.30 19.54 9.54
CA TRP A 458 -13.95 19.15 9.89
C TRP A 458 -13.84 18.57 11.30
N THR A 459 -14.41 19.20 12.33
CA THR A 459 -14.33 18.64 13.69
C THR A 459 -15.01 17.28 13.79
N ILE A 460 -16.15 17.10 13.11
CA ILE A 460 -16.85 15.81 13.00
C ILE A 460 -15.95 14.77 12.30
N ASP A 461 -15.29 15.15 11.20
CA ASP A 461 -14.38 14.26 10.46
C ASP A 461 -13.15 13.88 11.29
N GLN A 462 -12.63 14.78 12.14
CA GLN A 462 -11.55 14.44 13.07
C GLN A 462 -12.00 13.46 14.15
N MET A 463 -13.19 13.64 14.73
CA MET A 463 -13.74 12.67 15.69
C MET A 463 -13.91 11.29 15.04
N PHE A 464 -14.41 11.25 13.80
CA PHE A 464 -14.56 10.02 13.04
C PHE A 464 -13.20 9.39 12.66
N SER A 465 -12.21 10.19 12.27
CA SER A 465 -10.84 9.74 11.97
C SER A 465 -10.15 9.14 13.20
N LEU A 466 -10.32 9.76 14.36
CA LEU A 466 -9.85 9.24 15.65
C LEU A 466 -10.45 7.87 15.95
N PHE A 467 -11.75 7.69 15.68
CA PHE A 467 -12.44 6.41 15.82
C PHE A 467 -11.97 5.36 14.81
N ARG A 468 -11.71 5.74 13.55
CA ARG A 468 -11.31 4.81 12.49
C ARG A 468 -9.83 4.38 12.59
N ASN A 469 -8.97 5.20 13.18
CA ASN A 469 -7.53 4.93 13.27
C ASN A 469 -7.25 3.67 14.13
N PRO A 470 -6.66 2.59 13.55
CA PRO A 470 -6.41 1.34 14.28
C PRO A 470 -5.27 1.46 15.30
N LYS A 471 -4.40 2.47 15.20
CA LYS A 471 -3.27 2.68 16.13
C LYS A 471 -3.70 3.32 17.45
N VAL A 472 -4.87 3.99 17.46
CA VAL A 472 -5.39 4.69 18.65
C VAL A 472 -5.93 3.67 19.66
N PRO A 473 -5.58 3.77 20.95
CA PRO A 473 -6.11 2.87 21.97
C PRO A 473 -7.63 3.03 22.12
N ARG A 474 -8.35 1.95 21.80
CA ARG A 474 -9.82 1.91 21.86
C ARG A 474 -10.32 1.64 23.28
N GLU A 475 -11.09 2.58 23.82
CA GLU A 475 -11.79 2.46 25.10
C GLU A 475 -13.28 2.81 24.87
N GLU A 476 -14.18 2.06 25.50
CA GLU A 476 -15.61 2.34 25.37
C GLU A 476 -16.01 3.75 25.80
N GLY A 477 -15.31 4.33 26.78
CA GLY A 477 -15.67 5.64 27.34
C GLY A 477 -15.66 6.75 26.29
N TRP A 478 -14.57 6.91 25.56
CA TRP A 478 -14.47 7.97 24.55
C TRP A 478 -15.26 7.64 23.26
N ILE A 479 -15.41 6.36 22.91
CA ILE A 479 -16.27 5.93 21.79
C ILE A 479 -17.74 6.27 22.10
N LYS A 480 -18.19 6.03 23.35
CA LYS A 480 -19.51 6.45 23.82
C LYS A 480 -19.68 7.96 23.71
N SER A 481 -18.69 8.75 24.12
CA SER A 481 -18.76 10.22 24.01
C SER A 481 -18.92 10.72 22.57
N ILE A 482 -18.20 10.13 21.59
CA ILE A 482 -18.37 10.50 20.18
C ILE A 482 -19.75 10.08 19.66
N LEU A 483 -20.22 8.88 20.02
CA LEU A 483 -21.54 8.40 19.60
C LEU A 483 -22.67 9.27 20.17
N GLU A 484 -22.56 9.65 21.45
CA GLU A 484 -23.47 10.58 22.13
C GLU A 484 -23.46 11.96 21.45
N PHE A 485 -22.28 12.49 21.13
CA PHE A 485 -22.11 13.74 20.40
C PHE A 485 -22.81 13.72 19.05
N LEU A 486 -22.51 12.72 18.21
CA LEU A 486 -23.07 12.62 16.87
C LEU A 486 -24.60 12.46 16.92
N LEU A 487 -25.12 11.64 17.83
CA LEU A 487 -26.56 11.38 17.96
C LEU A 487 -27.32 12.65 18.40
N MET A 488 -26.82 13.36 19.41
CA MET A 488 -27.41 14.60 19.90
C MET A 488 -27.54 15.63 18.78
N HIS A 489 -26.41 15.96 18.13
CA HIS A 489 -26.36 17.01 17.11
C HIS A 489 -26.92 16.57 15.75
N ALA A 490 -27.24 15.29 15.56
CA ALA A 490 -27.88 14.75 14.36
C ALA A 490 -29.42 14.79 14.41
N PHE A 491 -30.03 14.45 15.56
CA PHE A 491 -31.46 14.17 15.66
C PHE A 491 -32.23 15.06 16.65
N PHE A 492 -31.56 15.81 17.52
CA PHE A 492 -32.21 16.60 18.57
C PHE A 492 -31.78 18.07 18.54
N ASP A 493 -32.69 18.94 18.98
CA ASP A 493 -32.41 20.33 19.33
C ASP A 493 -32.50 20.56 20.84
N ILE A 494 -31.55 21.31 21.38
CA ILE A 494 -31.47 21.61 22.81
C ILE A 494 -32.29 22.89 23.09
N LYS A 495 -33.44 22.76 23.77
CA LYS A 495 -34.30 23.91 24.11
C LYS A 495 -33.74 24.75 25.25
N LYS A 496 -33.13 24.10 26.25
CA LYS A 496 -32.56 24.74 27.45
C LYS A 496 -31.29 24.01 27.86
N ILE A 497 -30.26 24.79 28.20
CA ILE A 497 -29.00 24.28 28.78
C ILE A 497 -29.34 23.61 30.12
N ASP A 498 -28.85 22.38 30.29
CA ASP A 498 -29.02 21.61 31.51
C ASP A 498 -27.67 21.09 32.02
N SER A 499 -27.04 21.86 32.91
CA SER A 499 -25.75 21.51 33.53
C SER A 499 -25.82 20.28 34.44
N LYS A 500 -27.01 19.74 34.73
CA LYS A 500 -27.22 18.52 35.52
C LYS A 500 -27.56 17.30 34.64
N SER A 501 -27.67 17.48 33.33
CA SER A 501 -27.90 16.38 32.39
C SER A 501 -26.75 15.39 32.44
N LYS A 502 -27.08 14.10 32.30
CA LYS A 502 -26.11 13.00 32.16
C LYS A 502 -25.25 13.15 30.91
N TYR A 503 -25.72 13.87 29.90
CA TYR A 503 -25.04 14.08 28.63
C TYR A 503 -24.29 15.42 28.64
N VAL A 504 -22.97 15.37 28.43
CA VAL A 504 -22.07 16.54 28.42
C VAL A 504 -22.48 17.55 27.34
N GLU A 505 -23.01 17.06 26.22
CA GLU A 505 -23.46 17.88 25.09
C GLU A 505 -24.67 18.76 25.42
N ALA A 506 -25.40 18.49 26.49
CA ALA A 506 -26.51 19.33 26.95
C ALA A 506 -26.05 20.53 27.81
N HIS A 507 -24.74 20.63 28.09
CA HIS A 507 -24.17 21.65 28.98
C HIS A 507 -23.88 22.97 28.25
N ALA A 508 -23.87 22.99 26.91
CA ALA A 508 -23.63 24.19 26.10
C ALA A 508 -24.42 24.14 24.79
N LEU A 509 -24.83 25.31 24.29
CA LEU A 509 -25.51 25.45 23.00
C LEU A 509 -24.50 25.75 21.89
N PRO A 510 -24.65 25.16 20.68
CA PRO A 510 -23.86 25.56 19.53
C PRO A 510 -24.11 27.04 19.17
N ALA A 511 -23.05 27.83 19.09
CA ALA A 511 -23.08 29.24 18.69
C ALA A 511 -22.18 29.45 17.45
N PRO A 512 -22.75 29.76 16.26
CA PRO A 512 -24.18 29.99 15.92
C PRO A 512 -24.99 28.68 15.82
N ALA A 513 -26.31 28.76 15.59
CA ALA A 513 -27.16 27.57 15.44
C ALA A 513 -26.65 26.60 14.35
N LEU A 514 -26.98 25.31 14.48
CA LEU A 514 -26.57 24.27 13.53
C LEU A 514 -27.35 24.40 12.21
N SER A 515 -26.64 24.37 11.08
CA SER A 515 -27.25 24.29 9.75
C SER A 515 -27.78 22.88 9.45
N ALA A 516 -28.69 22.77 8.48
CA ALA A 516 -29.15 21.47 7.99
C ALA A 516 -28.00 20.60 7.45
N ALA A 517 -27.04 21.21 6.75
CA ALA A 517 -25.87 20.53 6.18
C ALA A 517 -24.95 19.95 7.27
N THR A 518 -24.70 20.69 8.35
CA THR A 518 -23.92 20.17 9.49
C THR A 518 -24.64 18.97 10.14
N ARG A 519 -25.96 19.07 10.34
CA ARG A 519 -26.76 17.98 10.94
C ARG A 519 -26.78 16.73 10.07
N GLU A 520 -26.87 16.89 8.76
CA GLU A 520 -26.78 15.79 7.81
C GLU A 520 -25.40 15.11 7.87
N HIS A 521 -24.32 15.89 7.99
CA HIS A 521 -22.98 15.34 8.17
C HIS A 521 -22.85 14.55 9.48
N CYS A 522 -23.42 15.05 10.58
CA CYS A 522 -23.52 14.30 11.84
C CYS A 522 -24.28 12.97 11.65
N ARG A 523 -25.42 12.97 10.94
CA ARG A 523 -26.19 11.74 10.63
C ARG A 523 -25.37 10.74 9.82
N ASN A 524 -24.71 11.20 8.75
CA ASN A 524 -23.90 10.33 7.90
C ASN A 524 -22.74 9.69 8.67
N ARG A 525 -22.08 10.45 9.54
CA ARG A 525 -20.98 9.96 10.38
C ARG A 525 -21.46 9.09 11.53
N PHE A 526 -22.65 9.36 12.09
CA PHE A 526 -23.31 8.47 13.04
C PHE A 526 -23.55 7.09 12.44
N TYR A 527 -24.20 7.01 11.26
CA TYR A 527 -24.44 5.72 10.61
C TYR A 527 -23.16 5.04 10.13
N GLY A 528 -22.16 5.80 9.69
CA GLY A 528 -20.82 5.28 9.38
C GLY A 528 -20.14 4.66 10.60
N MET A 529 -20.21 5.32 11.75
CA MET A 529 -19.66 4.82 13.02
C MET A 529 -20.42 3.58 13.49
N MET A 530 -21.76 3.58 13.36
CA MET A 530 -22.60 2.43 13.65
C MET A 530 -22.26 1.22 12.76
N ALA A 531 -22.00 1.44 11.46
CA ALA A 531 -21.57 0.39 10.54
C ALA A 531 -20.25 -0.24 10.99
N GLU A 532 -19.23 0.57 11.29
CA GLU A 532 -17.95 0.07 11.78
C GLU A 532 -18.11 -0.67 13.12
N LEU A 533 -18.81 -0.07 14.09
CA LEU A 533 -19.08 -0.70 15.39
C LEU A 533 -19.77 -2.05 15.23
N SER A 534 -20.71 -2.21 14.29
CA SER A 534 -21.41 -3.48 14.06
C SER A 534 -20.46 -4.63 13.70
N THR A 535 -19.31 -4.33 13.08
CA THR A 535 -18.30 -5.32 12.69
C THR A 535 -17.27 -5.61 13.76
N MET A 536 -17.14 -4.71 14.74
CA MET A 536 -16.11 -4.81 15.76
C MET A 536 -16.44 -5.89 16.77
N ALA A 537 -15.45 -6.72 17.09
CA ALA A 537 -15.52 -7.57 18.26
C ALA A 537 -15.51 -6.70 19.54
N PRO A 538 -16.12 -7.16 20.63
CA PRO A 538 -16.09 -6.46 21.92
C PRO A 538 -14.67 -6.12 22.34
N LEU A 539 -14.46 -4.88 22.74
CA LEU A 539 -13.15 -4.37 23.15
C LEU A 539 -12.68 -5.17 24.36
N ALA A 540 -11.69 -6.06 24.18
CA ALA A 540 -11.19 -6.87 25.27
C ALA A 540 -10.59 -5.97 26.36
N ALA A 541 -11.19 -5.97 27.55
CA ALA A 541 -10.55 -5.37 28.72
C ALA A 541 -9.15 -6.01 28.88
N LYS A 542 -8.14 -5.17 29.08
CA LYS A 542 -6.77 -5.62 29.36
C LYS A 542 -6.80 -6.75 30.39
N LYS A 543 -6.07 -7.84 30.10
CA LYS A 543 -5.81 -8.94 31.04
C LYS A 543 -5.02 -8.40 32.24
N GLU A 544 -5.70 -7.85 33.23
CA GLU A 544 -5.15 -7.56 34.55
C GLU A 544 -6.12 -8.03 35.63
N SER A 545 -6.28 -9.35 35.74
CA SER A 545 -6.57 -10.10 36.98
C SER A 545 -6.97 -11.53 36.60
N ASP A 546 -6.21 -12.51 37.09
CA ASP A 546 -6.42 -13.95 36.90
C ASP A 546 -7.56 -14.52 37.77
N GLU A 547 -8.55 -13.70 38.15
CA GLU A 547 -9.68 -14.14 38.98
C GLU A 547 -11.01 -13.54 38.51
N ALA A 548 -11.47 -13.96 37.33
CA ALA A 548 -12.89 -13.91 36.97
C ALA A 548 -13.21 -14.88 35.83
N GLU A 549 -13.61 -16.11 36.16
CA GLU A 549 -14.30 -17.04 35.25
C GLU A 549 -15.75 -16.58 34.94
N THR A 550 -15.96 -15.29 34.66
CA THR A 550 -17.25 -14.77 34.19
C THR A 550 -17.17 -14.48 32.68
N VAL A 551 -17.66 -15.47 31.93
CA VAL A 551 -18.32 -15.32 30.63
C VAL A 551 -17.39 -15.15 29.40
N ASN A 552 -16.90 -16.28 28.90
CA ASN A 552 -16.31 -16.50 27.57
C ASN A 552 -17.25 -16.20 26.36
N TYR A 553 -18.27 -15.34 26.47
CA TYR A 553 -19.26 -15.10 25.41
C TYR A 553 -19.09 -13.78 24.62
N SER A 554 -18.24 -12.84 25.04
CA SER A 554 -17.98 -11.62 24.24
C SER A 554 -17.19 -11.89 22.95
N ARG A 555 -16.59 -13.08 22.78
CA ARG A 555 -15.84 -13.40 21.55
C ARG A 555 -16.68 -13.84 20.34
N LYS A 556 -18.01 -13.87 20.42
CA LYS A 556 -18.85 -14.45 19.34
C LYS A 556 -19.85 -13.52 18.64
N LEU A 557 -20.25 -12.38 19.21
CA LEU A 557 -21.14 -11.43 18.53
C LEU A 557 -20.46 -10.08 18.37
N ASN A 558 -20.22 -9.71 17.12
CA ASN A 558 -19.71 -8.40 16.75
C ASN A 558 -20.77 -7.32 17.08
N GLY A 559 -20.35 -6.08 17.29
CA GLY A 559 -21.26 -4.98 17.61
C GLY A 559 -21.74 -4.91 19.05
N THR A 560 -21.11 -5.64 19.98
CA THR A 560 -21.46 -5.61 21.41
C THR A 560 -20.43 -4.88 22.28
N MET A 561 -20.91 -4.25 23.35
CA MET A 561 -20.12 -3.68 24.44
C MET A 561 -19.64 -4.79 25.40
N LEU A 562 -18.78 -4.43 26.36
CA LEU A 562 -18.25 -5.27 27.43
C LEU A 562 -19.34 -5.94 28.29
N ASP A 563 -20.50 -5.30 28.42
CA ASP A 563 -21.67 -5.83 29.14
C ASP A 563 -22.55 -6.78 28.30
N GLY A 564 -22.23 -6.96 27.02
CA GLY A 564 -22.98 -7.78 26.06
C GLY A 564 -24.23 -7.12 25.47
N THR A 565 -24.42 -5.80 25.70
CA THR A 565 -25.43 -5.00 24.99
C THR A 565 -24.91 -4.56 23.63
N PHE A 566 -25.79 -4.39 22.63
CA PHE A 566 -25.37 -3.87 21.34
C PHE A 566 -25.16 -2.36 21.38
N TRP A 567 -24.19 -1.85 20.61
CA TRP A 567 -24.00 -0.41 20.43
C TRP A 567 -25.26 0.29 19.88
N CYS A 568 -26.03 -0.40 19.02
CA CYS A 568 -27.30 0.12 18.51
C CYS A 568 -28.38 0.18 19.60
N SER A 569 -28.42 -0.81 20.50
CA SER A 569 -29.34 -0.80 21.65
C SER A 569 -29.01 0.38 22.58
N PHE A 570 -27.73 0.69 22.80
CA PHE A 570 -27.32 1.86 23.56
C PHE A 570 -27.78 3.17 22.90
N ALA A 571 -27.56 3.34 21.59
CA ALA A 571 -28.04 4.51 20.85
C ALA A 571 -29.57 4.65 20.94
N LEU A 572 -30.31 3.55 20.83
CA LEU A 572 -31.77 3.55 20.98
C LEU A 572 -32.20 3.95 22.40
N HIS A 573 -31.56 3.42 23.44
CA HIS A 573 -31.86 3.83 24.83
C HIS A 573 -31.62 5.31 25.05
N MET A 574 -30.54 5.87 24.46
CA MET A 574 -30.27 7.30 24.51
C MET A 574 -31.38 8.12 23.85
N ILE A 575 -31.81 7.75 22.64
CA ILE A 575 -32.94 8.40 21.94
C ILE A 575 -34.20 8.40 22.81
N ILE A 576 -34.53 7.25 23.41
CA ILE A 576 -35.70 7.11 24.29
C ILE A 576 -35.60 8.02 25.52
N ASP A 577 -34.41 8.13 26.13
CA ASP A 577 -34.19 8.97 27.31
C ASP A 577 -34.25 10.48 26.96
N LEU A 578 -33.80 10.86 25.76
CA LEU A 578 -33.88 12.23 25.25
C LEU A 578 -35.32 12.62 24.92
N GLU A 579 -36.10 11.75 24.29
CA GLU A 579 -37.52 12.01 23.97
C GLU A 579 -38.41 12.13 25.21
N LYS A 580 -38.07 11.46 26.32
CA LYS A 580 -38.77 11.62 27.60
C LYS A 580 -38.47 12.96 28.27
N SER A 581 -37.34 13.56 27.94
CA SER A 581 -36.83 14.75 28.59
C SER A 581 -37.42 16.01 27.94
N LYS A 582 -38.06 16.88 28.75
CA LYS A 582 -38.71 18.12 28.24
C LYS A 582 -37.73 19.18 27.70
N ASN A 583 -36.43 18.95 27.84
CA ASN A 583 -35.37 19.89 27.47
C ASN A 583 -34.88 19.72 26.03
N PHE A 584 -35.31 18.65 25.34
CA PHE A 584 -34.89 18.34 23.96
C PHE A 584 -36.10 18.24 23.04
N ASP A 585 -35.96 18.73 21.81
CA ASP A 585 -36.92 18.51 20.74
C ASP A 585 -36.37 17.53 19.73
N SER A 586 -37.15 16.51 19.39
CA SER A 586 -36.84 15.63 18.25
C SER A 586 -37.02 16.42 16.96
N LEU A 587 -35.97 16.47 16.13
CA LEU A 587 -36.01 17.10 14.81
C LEU A 587 -36.78 16.28 13.78
N VAL A 588 -36.90 14.97 14.03
CA VAL A 588 -37.67 14.07 13.18
C VAL A 588 -39.06 13.91 13.79
N THR A 589 -40.06 14.39 13.07
CA THR A 589 -41.48 14.18 13.39
C THR A 589 -41.96 12.91 12.69
N LEU A 590 -42.13 11.84 13.45
CA LEU A 590 -42.71 10.59 12.95
C LEU A 590 -44.23 10.76 12.77
N GLY A 591 -44.78 10.27 11.66
CA GLY A 591 -46.23 10.18 11.46
C GLY A 591 -46.92 9.33 12.54
N GLU A 592 -48.25 9.43 12.69
CA GLU A 592 -48.99 8.70 13.74
C GLU A 592 -48.80 7.18 13.67
N GLU A 593 -48.69 6.63 12.46
CA GLU A 593 -48.50 5.21 12.20
C GLU A 593 -47.09 4.74 12.57
N ALA A 594 -46.05 5.42 12.05
CA ALA A 594 -44.65 5.17 12.41
C ALA A 594 -44.39 5.32 13.93
N ALA A 595 -45.05 6.28 14.59
CA ALA A 595 -44.95 6.47 16.04
C ALA A 595 -45.61 5.32 16.83
N LYS A 596 -46.72 4.75 16.36
CA LYS A 596 -47.36 3.56 16.95
C LYS A 596 -46.50 2.31 16.74
N ALA A 597 -45.97 2.12 15.52
CA ALA A 597 -45.06 1.03 15.19
C ALA A 597 -43.80 1.05 16.06
N LYS A 598 -43.17 2.22 16.21
CA LYS A 598 -42.02 2.44 17.10
C LYS A 598 -42.31 2.05 18.56
N LYS A 599 -43.42 2.52 19.13
CA LYS A 599 -43.79 2.18 20.52
C LYS A 599 -43.95 0.68 20.71
N THR A 600 -44.61 0.03 19.76
CA THR A 600 -44.84 -1.42 19.78
C THR A 600 -43.52 -2.19 19.67
N ALA A 601 -42.65 -1.79 18.74
CA ALA A 601 -41.34 -2.38 18.53
C ALA A 601 -40.42 -2.21 19.76
N ILE A 602 -40.39 -1.06 20.41
CA ILE A 602 -39.60 -0.84 21.65
C ILE A 602 -40.07 -1.77 22.78
N VAL A 603 -41.39 -1.94 22.95
CA VAL A 603 -41.94 -2.89 23.94
C VAL A 603 -41.58 -4.33 23.59
N LEU A 604 -41.52 -4.68 22.30
CA LEU A 604 -41.09 -6.00 21.87
C LEU A 604 -39.59 -6.23 22.10
N VAL A 605 -38.73 -5.25 21.79
CA VAL A 605 -37.27 -5.30 22.03
C VAL A 605 -36.98 -5.55 23.51
N THR A 606 -37.65 -4.85 24.42
CA THR A 606 -37.46 -5.07 25.87
C THR A 606 -37.87 -6.48 26.29
N LYS A 607 -38.99 -7.01 25.77
CA LYS A 607 -39.39 -8.41 25.98
C LYS A 607 -38.37 -9.40 25.41
N ILE A 608 -37.83 -9.13 24.22
CA ILE A 608 -36.80 -9.96 23.57
C ILE A 608 -35.53 -9.99 24.41
N GLN A 609 -35.07 -8.83 24.91
CA GLN A 609 -33.91 -8.72 25.78
C GLN A 609 -34.06 -9.53 27.07
N ASP A 610 -35.25 -9.50 27.70
CA ASP A 610 -35.52 -10.29 28.91
C ASP A 610 -35.63 -11.78 28.64
N LYS A 611 -36.24 -12.19 27.52
CA LYS A 611 -36.28 -13.59 27.08
C LYS A 611 -34.88 -14.09 26.71
N ALA A 612 -34.05 -13.27 26.06
CA ALA A 612 -32.68 -13.62 25.68
C ALA A 612 -31.77 -13.91 26.90
N LYS A 613 -32.01 -13.24 28.04
CA LYS A 613 -31.30 -13.52 29.30
C LYS A 613 -31.66 -14.89 29.88
N LYS A 614 -32.90 -15.36 29.66
CA LYS A 614 -33.45 -16.62 30.21
C LYS A 614 -33.43 -17.79 29.21
N ALA A 615 -33.11 -17.54 27.94
CA ALA A 615 -33.15 -18.52 26.87
C ALA A 615 -32.03 -19.57 26.95
N SER A 616 -32.29 -20.75 26.36
CA SER A 616 -31.29 -21.80 26.18
C SER A 616 -30.15 -21.36 25.24
N LYS A 617 -29.02 -22.08 25.26
CA LYS A 617 -27.85 -21.76 24.42
C LYS A 617 -28.16 -21.73 22.91
N GLU A 618 -29.20 -22.44 22.46
CA GLU A 618 -29.61 -22.51 21.04
C GLU A 618 -30.57 -21.39 20.63
N LEU A 619 -31.51 -20.97 21.51
CA LEU A 619 -32.45 -19.89 21.20
C LEU A 619 -31.87 -18.49 21.43
N LYS A 620 -30.85 -18.37 22.29
CA LYS A 620 -30.26 -17.06 22.64
C LYS A 620 -29.69 -16.29 21.44
N PRO A 621 -28.98 -16.91 20.47
CA PRO A 621 -28.54 -16.23 19.25
C PRO A 621 -29.71 -15.73 18.39
N GLN A 622 -30.80 -16.50 18.28
CA GLN A 622 -31.99 -16.12 17.51
C GLN A 622 -32.68 -14.90 18.13
N TYR A 623 -32.86 -14.87 19.46
CA TYR A 623 -33.36 -13.67 20.14
C TYR A 623 -32.45 -12.45 19.94
N LYS A 624 -31.13 -12.64 19.93
CA LYS A 624 -30.17 -11.56 19.66
C LYS A 624 -30.20 -11.06 18.22
N ALA A 625 -30.45 -11.93 17.25
CA ALA A 625 -30.65 -11.55 15.85
C ALA A 625 -31.91 -10.69 15.67
N PHE A 626 -33.03 -11.11 16.27
CA PHE A 626 -34.26 -10.30 16.26
C PHE A 626 -34.08 -8.98 17.03
N GLU A 627 -33.38 -8.97 18.18
CA GLU A 627 -33.03 -7.71 18.87
C GLU A 627 -32.30 -6.75 17.91
N LEU A 628 -31.29 -7.24 17.19
CA LEU A 628 -30.51 -6.44 16.24
C LEU A 628 -31.38 -5.90 15.10
N LEU A 629 -32.22 -6.73 14.48
CA LEU A 629 -33.14 -6.33 13.41
C LEU A 629 -34.13 -5.26 13.88
N PHE A 630 -34.84 -5.48 14.98
CA PHE A 630 -35.81 -4.52 15.50
C PHE A 630 -35.15 -3.21 15.88
N VAL A 631 -34.01 -3.24 16.58
CA VAL A 631 -33.30 -2.01 16.98
C VAL A 631 -32.82 -1.25 15.74
N GLN A 632 -32.26 -1.94 14.75
CA GLN A 632 -31.79 -1.31 13.52
C GLN A 632 -32.93 -0.66 12.73
N MET A 633 -34.09 -1.33 12.64
CA MET A 633 -35.26 -0.76 11.98
C MET A 633 -35.86 0.43 12.74
N ILE A 634 -35.86 0.39 14.08
CA ILE A 634 -36.27 1.55 14.87
C ILE A 634 -35.35 2.75 14.62
N LEU A 635 -34.05 2.54 14.46
CA LEU A 635 -33.12 3.62 14.10
C LEU A 635 -33.38 4.11 12.65
N GLN A 636 -33.67 3.21 11.71
CA GLN A 636 -33.96 3.55 10.32
C GLN A 636 -35.26 4.36 10.14
N LEU A 637 -36.23 4.26 11.06
CA LEU A 637 -37.44 5.12 11.08
C LEU A 637 -37.11 6.62 11.08
N TYR A 638 -35.93 7.02 11.58
CA TYR A 638 -35.49 8.41 11.61
C TYR A 638 -34.96 8.93 10.26
N VAL A 639 -34.81 8.03 9.27
CA VAL A 639 -34.35 8.35 7.92
C VAL A 639 -35.48 8.07 6.93
N GLU A 640 -36.06 6.87 6.98
CA GLU A 640 -37.07 6.39 6.03
C GLU A 640 -38.26 5.78 6.83
N PRO A 641 -39.24 6.61 7.24
CA PRO A 641 -40.29 6.17 8.15
C PRO A 641 -41.31 5.20 7.53
N GLU A 642 -41.60 5.31 6.23
CA GLU A 642 -42.61 4.49 5.53
C GLU A 642 -42.13 3.05 5.37
N ASP A 643 -41.02 2.84 4.66
CA ASP A 643 -40.38 1.52 4.48
C ASP A 643 -40.15 0.79 5.81
N SER A 644 -39.57 1.50 6.78
CA SER A 644 -39.22 0.91 8.07
C SER A 644 -40.45 0.49 8.88
N THR A 645 -41.60 1.17 8.70
CA THR A 645 -42.85 0.80 9.38
C THR A 645 -43.40 -0.51 8.82
N ASN A 646 -43.37 -0.69 7.50
CA ASN A 646 -43.82 -1.93 6.84
C ASN A 646 -42.95 -3.12 7.27
N ILE A 647 -41.62 -2.96 7.20
CA ILE A 647 -40.67 -3.99 7.61
C ILE A 647 -40.82 -4.35 9.09
N LEU A 648 -41.11 -3.38 9.97
CA LEU A 648 -41.36 -3.65 11.39
C LEU A 648 -42.62 -4.49 11.62
N GLY A 649 -43.66 -4.31 10.79
CA GLY A 649 -44.87 -5.13 10.81
C GLY A 649 -44.57 -6.58 10.43
N GLU A 650 -43.92 -6.79 9.28
CA GLU A 650 -43.52 -8.12 8.80
C GLU A 650 -42.59 -8.84 9.79
N LEU A 651 -41.65 -8.10 10.39
CA LEU A 651 -40.73 -8.65 11.39
C LEU A 651 -41.45 -9.04 12.68
N HIS A 652 -42.50 -8.32 13.07
CA HIS A 652 -43.34 -8.66 14.22
C HIS A 652 -44.07 -9.99 13.98
N ASP A 653 -44.71 -10.16 12.83
CA ASP A 653 -45.41 -11.38 12.46
C ASP A 653 -44.45 -12.57 12.35
N CYS A 654 -43.27 -12.35 11.76
CA CYS A 654 -42.21 -13.34 11.71
C CYS A 654 -41.74 -13.75 13.11
N TYR A 655 -41.50 -12.79 14.01
CA TYR A 655 -41.10 -13.07 15.39
C TYR A 655 -42.14 -13.93 16.12
N ASP A 656 -43.43 -13.60 15.97
CA ASP A 656 -44.51 -14.37 16.59
C ASP A 656 -44.59 -15.79 16.03
N LYS A 657 -44.43 -15.98 14.71
CA LYS A 657 -44.39 -17.31 14.08
C LYS A 657 -43.16 -18.13 14.51
N VAL A 658 -41.97 -17.53 14.63
CA VAL A 658 -40.74 -18.23 15.04
C VAL A 658 -40.77 -18.67 16.51
N PHE A 659 -41.39 -17.89 17.40
CA PHE A 659 -41.39 -18.14 18.84
C PHE A 659 -42.75 -18.53 19.43
N ALA A 660 -43.77 -18.78 18.60
CA ALA A 660 -45.05 -19.32 19.04
C ALA A 660 -44.89 -20.72 19.68
N ALA A 661 -45.54 -20.95 20.82
CA ALA A 661 -45.54 -22.27 21.46
C ALA A 661 -46.46 -23.23 20.68
N PRO A 662 -46.08 -24.51 20.49
CA PRO A 662 -46.95 -25.48 19.82
C PRO A 662 -48.21 -25.69 20.65
N LYS A 663 -49.34 -25.13 20.19
CA LYS A 663 -50.64 -25.38 20.84
C LYS A 663 -50.99 -26.85 20.63
N LYS A 664 -51.14 -27.59 21.73
CA LYS A 664 -51.70 -28.95 21.74
C LYS A 664 -53.02 -28.95 20.98
N ALA A 665 -53.08 -29.72 19.90
CA ALA A 665 -54.30 -30.04 19.19
C ALA A 665 -55.30 -30.72 20.14
N ASN A 666 -56.31 -29.99 20.61
CA ASN A 666 -57.52 -30.59 21.15
C ASN A 666 -58.49 -30.75 19.99
N GLY A 667 -58.78 -32.00 19.66
CA GLY A 667 -59.53 -32.38 18.49
C GLY A 667 -60.99 -31.91 18.51
N LYS A 668 -61.47 -31.57 17.31
CA LYS A 668 -62.76 -32.02 16.78
C LYS A 668 -62.75 -31.88 15.26
N LYS A 669 -62.89 -33.02 14.59
CA LYS A 669 -63.11 -33.11 13.14
C LYS A 669 -64.40 -32.38 12.75
N ALA A 670 -64.34 -31.59 11.68
CA ALA A 670 -65.44 -31.42 10.74
C ALA A 670 -64.81 -31.33 9.33
N ALA A 671 -65.40 -32.06 8.40
CA ALA A 671 -64.88 -32.34 7.06
C ALA A 671 -65.38 -31.34 6.00
N SER A 672 -64.80 -31.46 4.80
CA SER A 672 -65.00 -30.70 3.52
C SER A 672 -64.15 -29.43 3.43
N ASN A 673 -63.37 -29.16 2.37
CA ASN A 673 -63.42 -29.62 0.97
C ASN A 673 -62.01 -29.53 0.34
N ASP A 674 -61.69 -30.39 -0.63
CA ASP A 674 -60.50 -30.29 -1.50
C ASP A 674 -60.43 -28.92 -2.21
N GLY A 675 -59.22 -28.33 -2.28
CA GLY A 675 -58.88 -27.21 -3.16
C GLY A 675 -57.91 -26.21 -2.53
N ASP A 676 -56.66 -26.23 -2.99
CA ASP A 676 -55.51 -25.34 -2.71
C ASP A 676 -54.88 -25.39 -1.29
N ASP A 677 -53.85 -26.24 -1.18
CA ASP A 677 -52.72 -25.98 -0.27
C ASP A 677 -51.99 -24.73 -0.81
N GLU A 678 -52.37 -23.53 -0.37
CA GLU A 678 -51.48 -22.38 -0.42
C GLU A 678 -50.31 -22.66 0.53
N ASP A 679 -49.10 -22.82 -0.01
CA ASP A 679 -47.87 -22.99 0.74
C ASP A 679 -47.73 -21.92 1.84
N GLU A 680 -47.93 -22.28 3.12
CA GLU A 680 -47.71 -21.35 4.24
C GLU A 680 -46.24 -20.87 4.23
N ILE A 681 -46.01 -19.62 3.83
CA ILE A 681 -44.68 -18.98 3.77
C ILE A 681 -43.94 -19.19 5.10
N GLN A 682 -42.76 -19.81 5.03
CA GLN A 682 -41.99 -20.10 6.23
C GLN A 682 -41.39 -18.82 6.80
N PRO A 683 -41.27 -18.68 8.14
CA PRO A 683 -40.70 -17.47 8.74
C PRO A 683 -39.27 -17.16 8.29
N VAL A 684 -38.50 -18.18 7.89
CA VAL A 684 -37.14 -17.99 7.35
C VAL A 684 -37.16 -17.33 5.97
N GLU A 685 -38.18 -17.57 5.15
CA GLU A 685 -38.33 -16.93 3.83
C GLU A 685 -38.60 -15.44 3.99
N VAL A 686 -39.47 -15.06 4.94
CA VAL A 686 -39.72 -13.66 5.30
C VAL A 686 -38.42 -12.99 5.79
N ILE A 687 -37.60 -13.68 6.59
CA ILE A 687 -36.29 -13.14 7.00
C ILE A 687 -35.39 -12.94 5.78
N VAL A 688 -35.28 -13.92 4.88
CA VAL A 688 -34.44 -13.80 3.68
C VAL A 688 -34.88 -12.62 2.81
N ASP A 689 -36.19 -12.43 2.63
CA ASP A 689 -36.74 -11.31 1.86
C ASP A 689 -36.43 -9.95 2.50
N ILE A 690 -36.61 -9.81 3.82
CA ILE A 690 -36.17 -8.62 4.57
C ILE A 690 -34.67 -8.40 4.43
N LEU A 691 -33.85 -9.46 4.45
CA LEU A 691 -32.40 -9.32 4.26
C LEU A 691 -32.06 -8.90 2.84
N LEU A 692 -32.78 -9.36 1.81
CA LEU A 692 -32.61 -8.94 0.43
C LEU A 692 -32.97 -7.46 0.27
N SER A 693 -34.09 -7.00 0.83
CA SER A 693 -34.49 -5.59 0.79
C SER A 693 -33.43 -4.67 1.45
N PHE A 694 -32.77 -5.13 2.51
CA PHE A 694 -31.64 -4.44 3.14
C PHE A 694 -30.40 -4.38 2.25
N LEU A 695 -30.12 -5.44 1.47
CA LEU A 695 -28.95 -5.52 0.61
C LEU A 695 -29.10 -4.66 -0.66
N ILE A 696 -30.33 -4.40 -1.12
CA ILE A 696 -30.62 -3.48 -2.22
C ILE A 696 -30.15 -2.07 -1.85
N LYS A 697 -30.41 -1.64 -0.60
CA LYS A 697 -30.02 -0.30 -0.13
C LYS A 697 -28.49 -0.12 -0.09
N PRO A 698 -27.94 1.07 -0.43
CA PRO A 698 -26.51 1.36 -0.38
C PRO A 698 -26.01 1.63 1.06
N SER A 699 -26.38 0.77 2.02
CA SER A 699 -26.01 0.92 3.43
C SER A 699 -25.03 -0.16 3.87
N ALA A 700 -23.84 0.26 4.27
CA ALA A 700 -22.85 -0.65 4.86
C ALA A 700 -23.39 -1.28 6.15
N LEU A 701 -24.07 -0.49 7.00
CA LEU A 701 -24.62 -0.99 8.26
C LEU A 701 -25.66 -2.11 8.02
N LEU A 702 -26.62 -1.89 7.12
CA LEU A 702 -27.64 -2.88 6.80
C LEU A 702 -27.02 -4.16 6.21
N ARG A 703 -26.01 -4.03 5.36
CA ARG A 703 -25.25 -5.18 4.84
C ARG A 703 -24.65 -6.03 5.96
N HIS A 704 -23.93 -5.42 6.91
CA HIS A 704 -23.29 -6.17 8.01
C HIS A 704 -24.33 -6.80 8.94
N VAL A 705 -25.45 -6.11 9.19
CA VAL A 705 -26.58 -6.68 9.93
C VAL A 705 -27.14 -7.90 9.19
N SER A 706 -27.36 -7.81 7.88
CA SER A 706 -27.83 -8.94 7.06
C SER A 706 -26.89 -10.13 7.11
N GLU A 707 -25.58 -9.92 6.97
CA GLU A 707 -24.57 -10.99 7.07
C GLU A 707 -24.60 -11.66 8.47
N GLN A 708 -24.72 -10.88 9.55
CA GLN A 708 -24.78 -11.42 10.92
C GLN A 708 -26.06 -12.21 11.20
N VAL A 709 -27.21 -11.69 10.77
CA VAL A 709 -28.51 -12.34 10.95
C VAL A 709 -28.57 -13.61 10.10
N PHE A 710 -28.19 -13.54 8.83
CA PHE A 710 -28.15 -14.70 7.93
C PHE A 710 -27.25 -15.80 8.50
N ALA A 711 -26.10 -15.42 9.07
CA ALA A 711 -25.19 -16.35 9.72
C ALA A 711 -25.80 -17.10 10.92
N ILE A 712 -26.85 -16.58 11.55
CA ILE A 712 -27.55 -17.20 12.68
C ILE A 712 -28.68 -18.12 12.20
N PHE A 713 -29.38 -17.77 11.12
CA PHE A 713 -30.52 -18.53 10.59
C PHE A 713 -30.16 -19.48 9.43
N CYS A 714 -28.90 -19.50 8.97
CA CYS A 714 -28.46 -20.32 7.85
C CYS A 714 -28.71 -21.83 8.04
N ASP A 715 -28.81 -22.33 9.27
CA ASP A 715 -29.10 -23.74 9.59
C ASP A 715 -30.56 -24.14 9.32
N LYS A 716 -31.48 -23.18 9.31
CA LYS A 716 -32.91 -23.37 9.06
C LYS A 716 -33.34 -22.98 7.65
N MET A 717 -32.38 -22.81 6.74
CA MET A 717 -32.63 -22.37 5.38
C MET A 717 -33.50 -23.37 4.60
N THR A 718 -34.51 -22.86 3.89
CA THR A 718 -35.41 -23.65 3.04
C THR A 718 -34.97 -23.63 1.58
N LYS A 719 -35.48 -24.58 0.77
CA LYS A 719 -35.25 -24.59 -0.68
C LYS A 719 -35.80 -23.33 -1.34
N THR A 720 -37.04 -22.96 -1.01
CA THR A 720 -37.71 -21.74 -1.50
C THR A 720 -36.92 -20.47 -1.15
N GLY A 721 -36.36 -20.38 0.07
CA GLY A 721 -35.52 -19.24 0.46
C GLY A 721 -34.23 -19.12 -0.36
N LEU A 722 -33.59 -20.23 -0.73
CA LEU A 722 -32.43 -20.23 -1.63
C LEU A 722 -32.83 -19.89 -3.07
N GLU A 723 -33.98 -20.38 -3.54
CA GLU A 723 -34.53 -20.03 -4.85
C GLU A 723 -34.81 -18.52 -4.95
N LEU A 724 -35.27 -17.88 -3.87
CA LEU A 724 -35.46 -16.43 -3.78
C LEU A 724 -34.14 -15.65 -3.93
N MET A 725 -33.05 -16.15 -3.33
CA MET A 725 -31.72 -15.56 -3.52
C MET A 725 -31.18 -15.80 -4.94
N LEU A 726 -31.48 -16.95 -5.55
CA LEU A 726 -31.04 -17.29 -6.90
C LEU A 726 -31.84 -16.53 -7.96
N SER A 727 -33.14 -16.34 -7.79
CA SER A 727 -34.00 -15.54 -8.68
C SER A 727 -33.52 -14.09 -8.69
N THR A 728 -33.15 -13.56 -7.53
CA THR A 728 -32.54 -12.24 -7.38
C THR A 728 -31.23 -12.09 -8.16
N LEU A 729 -30.46 -13.17 -8.37
CA LEU A 729 -29.27 -13.14 -9.22
C LEU A 729 -29.60 -13.27 -10.72
N GLN A 730 -30.76 -13.84 -11.05
CA GLN A 730 -31.26 -14.06 -12.41
C GLN A 730 -32.07 -12.89 -12.98
N THR A 731 -32.49 -11.94 -12.15
CA THR A 731 -33.17 -10.72 -12.62
C THR A 731 -32.31 -10.03 -13.68
N LYS A 732 -32.89 -9.91 -14.87
CA LYS A 732 -32.25 -9.26 -16.03
C LYS A 732 -32.05 -7.78 -15.72
N ASP A 733 -31.02 -7.18 -16.32
CA ASP A 733 -30.72 -5.75 -16.22
C ASP A 733 -31.76 -4.88 -17.00
N ASN A 734 -32.98 -5.38 -17.20
CA ASN A 734 -34.04 -4.68 -17.94
C ASN A 734 -34.49 -3.45 -17.16
N LYS A 735 -34.79 -2.39 -17.91
CA LYS A 735 -35.04 -1.03 -17.42
C LYS A 735 -36.19 -0.91 -16.41
N ASP A 736 -37.11 -1.88 -16.33
CA ASP A 736 -38.42 -1.65 -15.73
C ASP A 736 -38.78 -2.47 -14.47
N ASP A 737 -38.07 -3.55 -14.14
CA ASP A 737 -38.59 -4.51 -13.15
C ASP A 737 -38.36 -4.17 -11.65
N MET A 738 -37.59 -3.12 -11.32
CA MET A 738 -37.40 -2.69 -9.91
C MET A 738 -37.75 -1.23 -9.60
N PHE A 739 -38.09 -0.41 -10.60
CA PHE A 739 -38.28 1.04 -10.41
C PHE A 739 -39.42 1.66 -11.24
N ALA A 740 -40.32 0.87 -11.84
CA ALA A 740 -41.43 1.42 -12.61
C ALA A 740 -42.70 1.62 -11.75
N GLU A 741 -42.93 2.87 -11.32
CA GLU A 741 -44.28 3.44 -11.31
C GLU A 741 -44.39 4.44 -12.47
N GLU A 742 -45.29 4.10 -13.40
CA GLU A 742 -45.97 4.90 -14.44
C GLU A 742 -45.15 5.51 -15.61
N GLY A 743 -45.38 4.97 -16.82
CA GLY A 743 -45.14 5.67 -18.10
C GLY A 743 -44.84 4.75 -19.29
N ASP A 744 -45.89 4.16 -19.87
CA ASP A 744 -45.89 3.30 -21.07
C ASP A 744 -45.50 4.07 -22.35
N ASP A 745 -44.61 3.51 -23.17
CA ASP A 745 -44.70 3.48 -24.64
C ASP A 745 -43.62 2.53 -25.20
N ASP A 746 -44.07 1.34 -25.59
CA ASP A 746 -43.34 0.35 -26.39
C ASP A 746 -43.08 0.88 -27.81
N ASP A 747 -41.85 0.70 -28.31
CA ASP A 747 -41.67 0.13 -29.65
C ASP A 747 -40.27 -0.47 -29.82
N ALA A 748 -40.26 -1.74 -30.19
CA ALA A 748 -39.08 -2.55 -30.43
C ALA A 748 -38.64 -2.42 -31.90
N GLU A 749 -37.35 -2.22 -32.14
CA GLU A 749 -36.73 -2.64 -33.40
C GLU A 749 -35.44 -3.40 -33.14
N ALA A 750 -35.38 -4.54 -33.81
CA ALA A 750 -34.24 -5.44 -33.83
C ALA A 750 -33.25 -4.98 -34.89
N ASP A 751 -31.95 -4.99 -34.60
CA ASP A 751 -30.99 -5.20 -35.69
C ASP A 751 -29.94 -6.22 -35.29
N ALA A 752 -29.88 -7.24 -36.13
CA ALA A 752 -28.99 -8.37 -36.05
C ALA A 752 -28.09 -8.29 -37.28
N HIS A 753 -26.83 -7.88 -37.09
CA HIS A 753 -25.77 -8.29 -38.01
C HIS A 753 -24.46 -8.54 -37.26
N SER A 754 -24.22 -9.82 -37.00
CA SER A 754 -22.89 -10.38 -36.80
C SER A 754 -22.16 -10.42 -38.13
N GLN A 755 -20.98 -9.79 -38.19
CA GLN A 755 -19.87 -10.24 -39.04
C GLN A 755 -18.61 -10.32 -38.18
N SER A 756 -18.23 -11.56 -37.91
CA SER A 756 -16.89 -12.00 -37.57
C SER A 756 -15.97 -11.89 -38.79
N ASP A 757 -14.73 -11.46 -38.60
CA ASP A 757 -13.57 -12.13 -39.21
C ASP A 757 -12.36 -12.02 -38.25
N ASP A 758 -11.93 -13.20 -37.81
CA ASP A 758 -10.66 -13.49 -37.13
C ASP A 758 -9.50 -13.37 -38.14
N GLU A 759 -8.28 -13.01 -37.69
CA GLU A 759 -7.07 -13.83 -37.94
C GLU A 759 -5.86 -13.33 -37.12
N ASP A 760 -5.07 -14.32 -36.72
CA ASP A 760 -4.11 -14.40 -35.60
C ASP A 760 -2.65 -13.98 -35.92
N GLU A 761 -1.90 -13.75 -34.84
CA GLU A 761 -0.48 -14.09 -34.54
C GLU A 761 0.66 -13.74 -35.54
N ASP A 762 1.67 -12.98 -35.08
CA ASP A 762 3.02 -13.55 -34.84
C ASP A 762 4.04 -12.57 -34.20
N GLU A 763 4.96 -13.19 -33.45
CA GLU A 763 5.98 -12.69 -32.52
C GLU A 763 7.28 -12.08 -33.14
N GLU A 764 7.89 -11.17 -32.34
CA GLU A 764 9.34 -10.91 -32.10
C GLU A 764 10.22 -10.11 -33.09
N GLY A 765 10.87 -9.06 -32.56
CA GLY A 765 12.04 -8.37 -33.15
C GLY A 765 12.55 -7.18 -32.32
N ASP A 766 13.56 -7.43 -31.47
CA ASP A 766 14.31 -6.50 -30.62
C ASP A 766 15.32 -5.61 -31.41
N SER A 767 15.39 -4.31 -31.07
CA SER A 767 16.58 -3.43 -31.24
C SER A 767 16.38 -2.06 -30.56
N ASP A 768 17.32 -1.72 -29.66
CA ASP A 768 17.56 -0.44 -28.96
C ASP A 768 17.72 0.79 -29.89
N ASP A 769 17.21 1.98 -29.50
CA ASP A 769 18.00 3.15 -29.02
C ASP A 769 17.11 4.41 -28.77
N ASP A 770 17.20 4.94 -27.53
CA ASP A 770 17.22 6.33 -27.03
C ASP A 770 16.20 7.47 -27.38
N GLU A 771 15.85 8.15 -26.26
CA GLU A 771 15.48 9.56 -26.02
C GLU A 771 14.00 10.05 -26.04
N ASP A 772 13.60 10.50 -24.83
CA ASP A 772 12.74 11.65 -24.46
C ASP A 772 11.27 11.51 -23.99
N GLU A 773 11.10 12.01 -22.75
CA GLU A 773 9.98 12.74 -22.12
C GLU A 773 8.70 12.03 -21.58
N SER A 774 8.55 12.16 -20.25
CA SER A 774 7.32 12.23 -19.43
C SER A 774 6.46 10.97 -19.19
N GLU A 775 6.45 10.49 -17.94
CA GLU A 775 5.39 9.62 -17.39
C GLU A 775 4.77 10.28 -16.15
N ASP A 776 3.69 11.03 -16.39
CA ASP A 776 2.69 11.35 -15.38
C ASP A 776 1.64 10.23 -15.35
N MET A 777 1.30 9.76 -14.15
CA MET A 777 0.17 8.86 -13.93
C MET A 777 -1.13 9.67 -14.00
N ASP A 778 -1.68 9.78 -15.21
CA ASP A 778 -3.05 10.22 -15.41
C ASP A 778 -4.04 9.09 -15.10
N VAL A 779 -5.07 9.50 -14.38
CA VAL A 779 -6.24 8.72 -14.01
C VAL A 779 -7.05 8.50 -15.28
N ASP A 780 -7.40 7.25 -15.59
CA ASP A 780 -8.29 6.88 -16.69
C ASP A 780 -9.64 7.65 -16.61
N GLU A 781 -9.67 8.85 -17.17
CA GLU A 781 -10.85 9.46 -17.78
C GLU A 781 -10.85 8.99 -19.23
N ASP A 782 -11.55 7.89 -19.49
CA ASP A 782 -11.90 7.48 -20.85
C ASP A 782 -12.84 8.55 -21.46
N GLU A 783 -12.26 9.63 -21.98
CA GLU A 783 -12.88 10.50 -22.99
C GLU A 783 -12.55 9.93 -24.38
N ASP A 784 -13.17 8.79 -24.72
CA ASP A 784 -13.38 8.42 -26.12
C ASP A 784 -14.51 9.31 -26.67
N GLU A 785 -14.17 10.52 -27.12
CA GLU A 785 -14.98 11.28 -28.08
C GLU A 785 -14.90 10.59 -29.45
N ASP A 786 -15.66 9.50 -29.63
CA ASP A 786 -16.11 9.11 -30.96
C ASP A 786 -17.31 9.98 -31.34
N ASP A 787 -17.01 11.23 -31.71
CA ASP A 787 -17.97 12.29 -32.01
C ASP A 787 -18.58 12.16 -33.42
N ASN A 788 -18.82 10.93 -33.87
CA ASN A 788 -19.47 10.61 -35.14
C ASN A 788 -20.57 9.53 -35.01
N ALA A 789 -21.25 9.46 -33.86
CA ALA A 789 -22.55 8.79 -33.80
C ALA A 789 -23.61 9.66 -34.51
N PRO A 790 -24.43 9.11 -35.42
CA PRO A 790 -25.51 9.87 -36.05
C PRO A 790 -26.46 10.40 -34.98
N VAL A 791 -26.61 11.72 -34.93
CA VAL A 791 -27.49 12.41 -33.98
C VAL A 791 -28.92 11.90 -34.16
N ASP A 792 -29.50 11.36 -33.09
CA ASP A 792 -30.87 10.83 -33.00
C ASP A 792 -31.90 11.70 -33.74
N GLU A 793 -32.73 11.07 -34.57
CA GLU A 793 -33.79 11.75 -35.33
C GLU A 793 -34.86 12.35 -34.39
N GLU A 794 -34.99 11.80 -33.18
CA GLU A 794 -35.83 12.31 -32.10
C GLU A 794 -35.28 13.62 -31.48
N PHE A 795 -33.95 13.77 -31.42
CA PHE A 795 -33.30 15.01 -30.99
C PHE A 795 -33.54 16.12 -32.01
N ARG A 796 -33.50 15.81 -33.32
CA ARG A 796 -33.88 16.76 -34.37
C ARG A 796 -35.34 17.17 -34.30
N LYS A 797 -36.25 16.24 -33.99
CA LYS A 797 -37.68 16.56 -33.76
C LYS A 797 -37.93 17.43 -32.54
N LYS A 798 -37.27 17.16 -31.40
CA LYS A 798 -37.41 18.00 -30.18
C LYS A 798 -36.76 19.37 -30.35
N LEU A 799 -35.64 19.45 -31.08
CA LEU A 799 -34.99 20.72 -31.44
C LEU A 799 -35.86 21.52 -32.44
N ALA A 800 -36.44 20.87 -33.45
CA ALA A 800 -37.36 21.50 -34.41
C ALA A 800 -38.66 21.98 -33.76
N ALA A 801 -39.23 21.21 -32.82
CA ALA A 801 -40.39 21.61 -32.04
C ALA A 801 -40.09 22.81 -31.12
N ALA A 802 -38.88 22.89 -30.56
CA ALA A 802 -38.43 24.04 -29.79
C ALA A 802 -38.14 25.29 -30.65
N LEU A 803 -37.81 25.09 -31.93
CA LEU A 803 -37.49 26.15 -32.89
C LEU A 803 -38.72 26.72 -33.64
N ASN A 804 -39.90 26.10 -33.54
CA ASN A 804 -41.15 26.53 -34.22
C ASN A 804 -40.95 26.92 -35.70
N VAL A 805 -40.01 26.27 -36.38
CA VAL A 805 -39.80 26.44 -37.83
C VAL A 805 -40.92 25.66 -38.50
N LYS A 806 -41.95 26.39 -38.94
CA LYS A 806 -42.92 25.84 -39.88
C LYS A 806 -42.19 25.55 -41.19
N ASP A 807 -42.41 24.35 -41.73
CA ASP A 807 -42.14 24.02 -43.12
C ASP A 807 -42.63 25.16 -44.03
N VAL A 808 -41.71 25.80 -44.74
CA VAL A 808 -42.01 26.69 -45.87
C VAL A 808 -41.23 26.17 -47.06
N ASP A 809 -41.94 25.41 -47.89
CA ASP A 809 -41.63 25.24 -49.30
C ASP A 809 -41.70 26.61 -50.02
N ASP A 810 -40.81 26.78 -51.01
CA ASP A 810 -40.77 27.76 -52.10
C ASP A 810 -40.21 29.20 -51.89
N GLU A 811 -39.15 29.44 -52.66
CA GLU A 811 -38.70 30.64 -53.42
C GLU A 811 -38.68 32.07 -52.81
N ASP A 812 -37.47 32.66 -52.91
CA ASP A 812 -37.08 34.09 -53.01
C ASP A 812 -36.90 34.99 -51.75
N GLU A 813 -35.68 35.55 -51.72
CA GLU A 813 -35.12 36.75 -51.04
C GLU A 813 -35.95 37.47 -49.95
N SER A 814 -35.47 37.45 -48.69
CA SER A 814 -35.14 38.67 -47.92
C SER A 814 -34.68 38.37 -46.48
N GLU A 815 -33.59 39.05 -46.09
CA GLU A 815 -33.27 39.55 -44.74
C GLU A 815 -32.92 38.53 -43.63
N GLU A 816 -31.61 38.42 -43.39
CA GLU A 816 -31.02 37.97 -42.13
C GLU A 816 -31.56 38.83 -40.96
N GLU A 817 -32.64 38.39 -40.31
CA GLU A 817 -32.97 38.84 -38.95
C GLU A 817 -31.88 38.30 -38.01
N LEU A 818 -30.85 39.12 -37.79
CA LEU A 818 -29.85 38.97 -36.74
C LEU A 818 -30.58 38.71 -35.41
N LEU A 819 -30.53 37.45 -34.93
CA LEU A 819 -30.96 37.12 -33.58
C LEU A 819 -30.21 38.01 -32.59
N ASP A 820 -30.95 38.72 -31.74
CA ASP A 820 -30.43 39.56 -30.68
C ASP A 820 -29.58 38.73 -29.70
N ASP A 821 -28.42 39.25 -29.27
CA ASP A 821 -27.41 38.52 -28.47
C ASP A 821 -27.99 37.91 -27.18
N ASP A 822 -29.01 38.57 -26.60
CA ASP A 822 -29.72 38.10 -25.41
C ASP A 822 -30.58 36.85 -25.68
N GLN A 823 -31.07 36.66 -26.91
CA GLN A 823 -31.79 35.45 -27.30
C GLN A 823 -30.82 34.29 -27.52
N MET A 824 -29.65 34.52 -28.11
CA MET A 824 -28.63 33.51 -28.33
C MET A 824 -28.09 32.94 -27.00
N MET A 825 -27.90 33.80 -25.99
CA MET A 825 -27.56 33.36 -24.62
C MET A 825 -28.67 32.52 -23.97
N ALA A 826 -29.93 32.92 -24.13
CA ALA A 826 -31.07 32.15 -23.59
C ALA A 826 -31.25 30.78 -24.29
N PHE A 827 -30.79 30.64 -25.53
CA PHE A 827 -30.75 29.38 -26.26
C PHE A 827 -29.62 28.45 -25.76
N ASP A 828 -28.42 29.00 -25.56
CA ASP A 828 -27.28 28.26 -25.00
C ASP A 828 -27.56 27.78 -23.56
N ASP A 829 -28.23 28.58 -22.75
CA ASP A 829 -28.63 28.17 -21.39
C ASP A 829 -29.61 26.99 -21.40
N LYS A 830 -30.55 26.96 -22.35
CA LYS A 830 -31.50 25.84 -22.51
C LYS A 830 -30.83 24.58 -23.07
N LEU A 831 -29.89 24.73 -24.01
CA LEU A 831 -29.10 23.62 -24.52
C LEU A 831 -28.22 23.04 -23.42
N ASN A 832 -27.52 23.88 -22.66
CA ASN A 832 -26.71 23.45 -21.51
C ASN A 832 -27.54 22.75 -20.44
N GLU A 833 -28.78 23.21 -20.18
CA GLU A 833 -29.68 22.53 -19.26
C GLU A 833 -30.12 21.14 -19.79
N ILE A 834 -30.43 21.02 -21.09
CA ILE A 834 -30.76 19.72 -21.72
C ILE A 834 -29.55 18.77 -21.71
N PHE A 835 -28.34 19.26 -22.01
CA PHE A 835 -27.11 18.46 -21.93
C PHE A 835 -26.79 18.05 -20.49
N ARG A 836 -27.00 18.95 -19.51
CA ARG A 836 -26.84 18.64 -18.10
C ARG A 836 -27.84 17.60 -17.63
N GLN A 837 -29.10 17.67 -18.06
CA GLN A 837 -30.12 16.66 -17.79
C GLN A 837 -29.77 15.31 -18.44
N LYS A 838 -29.28 15.29 -19.68
CA LYS A 838 -28.83 14.07 -20.35
C LYS A 838 -27.59 13.46 -19.67
N LYS A 839 -26.65 14.30 -19.22
CA LYS A 839 -25.46 13.87 -18.45
C LYS A 839 -25.86 13.31 -17.08
N LEU A 840 -26.81 13.94 -16.38
CA LEU A 840 -27.38 13.45 -15.13
C LEU A 840 -28.13 12.12 -15.33
N ALA A 841 -28.94 11.99 -16.38
CA ALA A 841 -29.65 10.75 -16.71
C ALA A 841 -28.67 9.61 -17.04
N LYS A 842 -27.61 9.88 -17.81
CA LYS A 842 -26.55 8.89 -18.10
C LYS A 842 -25.77 8.51 -16.84
N ALA A 843 -25.50 9.47 -15.95
CA ALA A 843 -24.86 9.22 -14.66
C ALA A 843 -25.74 8.39 -13.71
N GLN A 844 -27.03 8.71 -13.61
CA GLN A 844 -28.02 7.95 -12.83
C GLN A 844 -28.17 6.53 -13.38
N GLN A 845 -28.19 6.36 -14.70
CA GLN A 845 -28.23 5.02 -15.31
C GLN A 845 -26.97 4.20 -14.99
N LYS A 846 -25.78 4.84 -14.99
CA LYS A 846 -24.52 4.19 -14.60
C LYS A 846 -24.54 3.81 -13.11
N ASP A 847 -25.03 4.69 -12.25
CA ASP A 847 -25.11 4.47 -10.80
C ASP A 847 -26.12 3.37 -10.43
N ALA A 848 -27.28 3.33 -11.09
CA ALA A 848 -28.27 2.26 -10.93
C ALA A 848 -27.69 0.89 -11.33
N LYS A 849 -26.98 0.81 -12.47
CA LYS A 849 -26.28 -0.40 -12.90
C LYS A 849 -25.21 -0.84 -11.90
N GLN A 850 -24.41 0.10 -11.38
CA GLN A 850 -23.41 -0.21 -10.35
C GLN A 850 -24.05 -0.71 -9.05
N THR A 851 -25.15 -0.09 -8.62
CA THR A 851 -25.92 -0.51 -7.44
C THR A 851 -26.45 -1.93 -7.60
N LEU A 852 -26.99 -2.29 -8.78
CA LEU A 852 -27.45 -3.64 -9.08
C LEU A 852 -26.30 -4.67 -9.03
N VAL A 853 -25.14 -4.34 -9.61
CA VAL A 853 -23.94 -5.19 -9.56
C VAL A 853 -23.45 -5.36 -8.11
N HIS A 854 -23.46 -4.29 -7.31
CA HIS A 854 -23.12 -4.37 -5.90
C HIS A 854 -24.11 -5.22 -5.12
N PHE A 855 -25.42 -5.10 -5.40
CA PHE A 855 -26.46 -5.92 -4.80
C PHE A 855 -26.26 -7.41 -5.12
N LYS A 856 -26.11 -7.79 -6.39
CA LYS A 856 -25.80 -9.16 -6.82
C LYS A 856 -24.55 -9.69 -6.10
N ASN A 857 -23.50 -8.88 -5.98
CA ASN A 857 -22.30 -9.25 -5.23
C ASN A 857 -22.52 -9.46 -3.73
N LYS A 858 -23.38 -8.67 -3.09
CA LYS A 858 -23.75 -8.84 -1.67
C LYS A 858 -24.56 -10.14 -1.45
N VAL A 859 -25.47 -10.47 -2.37
CA VAL A 859 -26.21 -11.75 -2.33
C VAL A 859 -25.26 -12.94 -2.46
N LEU A 860 -24.24 -12.84 -3.33
CA LEU A 860 -23.19 -13.86 -3.44
C LEU A 860 -22.36 -14.02 -2.15
N ASP A 861 -22.17 -12.94 -1.37
CA ASP A 861 -21.49 -13.02 -0.08
C ASP A 861 -22.31 -13.82 0.95
N LEU A 862 -23.65 -13.67 0.93
CA LEU A 862 -24.55 -14.51 1.74
C LEU A 862 -24.49 -15.98 1.30
N LEU A 863 -24.49 -16.27 0.00
CA LEU A 863 -24.33 -17.64 -0.51
C LEU A 863 -22.96 -18.23 -0.14
N GLU A 864 -21.88 -17.44 -0.18
CA GLU A 864 -20.57 -17.87 0.31
C GLU A 864 -20.61 -18.24 1.80
N LEU A 865 -21.33 -17.44 2.60
CA LEU A 865 -21.49 -17.70 4.02
C LEU A 865 -22.31 -18.96 4.29
N TYR A 866 -23.36 -19.21 3.49
CA TYR A 866 -24.15 -20.45 3.53
C TYR A 866 -23.26 -21.67 3.26
N ILE A 867 -22.51 -21.65 2.16
CA ILE A 867 -21.60 -22.76 1.76
C ILE A 867 -20.57 -23.06 2.85
N LYS A 868 -20.00 -22.03 3.50
CA LYS A 868 -19.00 -22.20 4.57
C LYS A 868 -19.57 -22.82 5.84
N LYS A 869 -20.80 -22.48 6.22
CA LYS A 869 -21.42 -22.93 7.48
C LYS A 869 -22.20 -24.23 7.35
N GLN A 870 -22.83 -24.46 6.20
CA GLN A 870 -23.75 -25.56 5.93
C GLN A 870 -23.27 -26.47 4.79
N SER A 871 -21.96 -26.72 4.71
CA SER A 871 -21.39 -27.55 3.63
C SER A 871 -21.94 -28.99 3.57
N SER A 872 -22.51 -29.47 4.67
CA SER A 872 -23.14 -30.79 4.80
C SER A 872 -24.64 -30.81 4.43
N SER A 873 -25.24 -29.67 4.05
CA SER A 873 -26.65 -29.59 3.63
C SER A 873 -26.81 -30.05 2.17
N GLU A 874 -27.87 -30.81 1.88
CA GLU A 874 -28.22 -31.25 0.52
C GLU A 874 -28.43 -30.06 -0.43
N LEU A 875 -29.03 -28.98 0.07
CA LEU A 875 -29.37 -27.77 -0.68
C LEU A 875 -28.15 -27.03 -1.25
N VAL A 876 -26.94 -27.33 -0.76
CA VAL A 876 -25.69 -26.78 -1.33
C VAL A 876 -25.43 -27.29 -2.74
N LEU A 877 -25.90 -28.50 -3.07
CA LEU A 877 -25.76 -29.08 -4.41
C LEU A 877 -26.72 -28.45 -5.41
N ASP A 878 -27.91 -28.04 -4.96
CA ASP A 878 -28.92 -27.36 -5.78
C ASP A 878 -28.43 -25.99 -6.29
N LEU A 879 -27.41 -25.40 -5.66
CA LEU A 879 -26.77 -24.15 -6.12
C LEU A 879 -25.92 -24.34 -7.39
N ILE A 880 -25.48 -25.56 -7.71
CA ILE A 880 -24.49 -25.82 -8.77
C ILE A 880 -25.02 -25.41 -10.14
N VAL A 881 -26.20 -25.91 -10.52
CA VAL A 881 -26.76 -25.71 -11.87
C VAL A 881 -27.20 -24.26 -12.11
N PRO A 882 -27.95 -23.61 -11.19
CA PRO A 882 -28.36 -22.22 -11.37
C PRO A 882 -27.16 -21.27 -11.49
N LEU A 883 -26.13 -21.44 -10.65
CA LEU A 883 -24.93 -20.60 -10.69
C LEU A 883 -24.08 -20.85 -11.96
N LEU A 884 -23.97 -22.10 -12.42
CA LEU A 884 -23.31 -22.40 -13.70
C LEU A 884 -24.08 -21.81 -14.89
N SER A 885 -25.40 -21.87 -14.87
CA SER A 885 -26.25 -21.30 -15.93
C SER A 885 -26.12 -19.78 -16.01
N LEU A 886 -25.98 -19.11 -14.86
CA LEU A 886 -25.69 -17.66 -14.80
C LEU A 886 -24.34 -17.30 -15.42
N VAL A 887 -23.30 -18.12 -15.24
CA VAL A 887 -21.98 -17.88 -15.87
C VAL A 887 -21.99 -18.21 -17.37
N LEU A 888 -22.89 -19.11 -17.81
CA LEU A 888 -22.99 -19.52 -19.21
C LEU A 888 -23.47 -18.39 -20.13
N ILE A 889 -24.26 -17.44 -19.64
CA ILE A 889 -24.78 -16.29 -20.39
C ILE A 889 -23.85 -15.09 -20.12
N PRO A 890 -22.87 -14.80 -20.98
CA PRO A 890 -21.93 -13.71 -20.72
C PRO A 890 -22.64 -12.38 -21.01
N SER A 891 -22.80 -11.52 -20.00
CA SER A 891 -23.15 -10.11 -20.22
C SER A 891 -21.93 -9.25 -19.92
N ALA A 892 -21.59 -8.34 -20.85
CA ALA A 892 -20.50 -7.38 -20.65
C ALA A 892 -20.71 -6.51 -19.39
N SER A 893 -21.97 -6.22 -19.04
CA SER A 893 -22.33 -5.47 -17.81
C SER A 893 -22.04 -6.23 -16.51
N ASN A 894 -22.06 -7.58 -16.53
CA ASN A 894 -22.03 -8.42 -15.33
C ASN A 894 -20.73 -9.19 -15.14
N LYS A 895 -19.66 -8.86 -15.88
CA LYS A 895 -18.35 -9.53 -15.78
C LYS A 895 -17.84 -9.68 -14.33
N PRO A 896 -17.90 -8.66 -13.44
CA PRO A 896 -17.48 -8.81 -12.04
C PRO A 896 -18.29 -9.84 -11.26
N VAL A 897 -19.60 -9.95 -11.54
CA VAL A 897 -20.51 -10.92 -10.90
C VAL A 897 -20.18 -12.33 -11.39
N HIS A 898 -19.97 -12.53 -12.71
CA HIS A 898 -19.59 -13.82 -13.27
C HIS A 898 -18.24 -14.33 -12.74
N ASP A 899 -17.25 -13.43 -12.59
CA ASP A 899 -15.95 -13.76 -12.01
C ASP A 899 -16.08 -14.17 -10.54
N LYS A 900 -16.91 -13.47 -9.77
CA LYS A 900 -17.18 -13.82 -8.36
C LYS A 900 -17.92 -15.15 -8.23
N ILE A 901 -18.93 -15.43 -9.07
CA ILE A 901 -19.61 -16.74 -9.11
C ILE A 901 -18.62 -17.85 -9.46
N SER A 902 -17.77 -17.64 -10.47
CA SER A 902 -16.75 -18.60 -10.86
C SER A 902 -15.75 -18.88 -9.73
N ALA A 903 -15.35 -17.83 -8.99
CA ALA A 903 -14.48 -17.95 -7.83
C ALA A 903 -15.17 -18.69 -6.65
N LEU A 904 -16.45 -18.41 -6.39
CA LEU A 904 -17.28 -19.09 -5.40
C LEU A 904 -17.35 -20.60 -5.69
N LEU A 905 -17.73 -20.94 -6.93
CA LEU A 905 -17.86 -22.33 -7.38
C LEU A 905 -16.51 -23.07 -7.32
N ARG A 906 -15.41 -22.47 -7.81
CA ARG A 906 -14.09 -23.12 -7.86
C ARG A 906 -13.41 -23.24 -6.50
N ASN A 907 -13.46 -22.19 -5.68
CA ASN A 907 -12.65 -22.11 -4.47
C ASN A 907 -13.40 -22.52 -3.21
N LYS A 908 -14.72 -22.35 -3.17
CA LYS A 908 -15.53 -22.66 -1.99
C LYS A 908 -16.31 -23.94 -2.17
N LEU A 909 -17.06 -24.09 -3.27
CA LEU A 909 -17.93 -25.23 -3.51
C LEU A 909 -17.16 -26.50 -3.94
N ALA A 910 -16.35 -26.43 -5.00
CA ALA A 910 -15.61 -27.60 -5.52
C ALA A 910 -14.57 -28.17 -4.52
N LYS A 911 -14.14 -27.37 -3.55
CA LYS A 911 -13.11 -27.73 -2.55
C LYS A 911 -13.69 -28.07 -1.17
N ILE A 912 -15.00 -28.30 -1.06
CA ILE A 912 -15.64 -28.67 0.21
C ILE A 912 -15.02 -29.96 0.79
N LYS A 913 -14.71 -29.91 2.09
CA LYS A 913 -14.20 -31.06 2.84
C LYS A 913 -15.33 -31.92 3.41
N ASP A 914 -16.31 -31.27 4.06
CA ASP A 914 -17.47 -31.90 4.66
C ASP A 914 -18.66 -31.78 3.72
N TYR A 915 -18.99 -32.87 3.02
CA TYR A 915 -20.04 -32.95 2.00
C TYR A 915 -21.21 -33.82 2.52
N PRO A 916 -22.43 -33.65 1.99
CA PRO A 916 -23.58 -34.39 2.47
C PRO A 916 -23.44 -35.89 2.12
N ARG A 917 -23.86 -36.78 3.04
CA ARG A 917 -23.64 -38.23 2.93
C ARG A 917 -24.92 -39.05 2.77
N ASP A 918 -26.06 -38.54 3.25
CA ASP A 918 -27.37 -39.18 3.16
C ASP A 918 -28.21 -38.38 2.16
N ILE A 919 -28.12 -38.72 0.86
CA ILE A 919 -28.78 -37.98 -0.23
C ILE A 919 -29.51 -38.95 -1.16
N ASN A 920 -30.56 -38.45 -1.82
CA ASN A 920 -31.14 -39.11 -2.99
C ASN A 920 -30.13 -39.15 -4.15
N ASP A 921 -29.56 -40.32 -4.41
CA ASP A 921 -28.60 -40.54 -5.49
C ASP A 921 -29.12 -40.09 -6.87
N GLU A 922 -30.42 -40.21 -7.12
CA GLU A 922 -31.02 -39.87 -8.41
C GLU A 922 -30.96 -38.36 -8.69
N ALA A 923 -31.23 -37.54 -7.67
CA ALA A 923 -31.14 -36.08 -7.77
C ALA A 923 -29.69 -35.64 -8.06
N VAL A 924 -28.71 -36.27 -7.42
CA VAL A 924 -27.28 -35.98 -7.65
C VAL A 924 -26.84 -36.41 -9.06
N PHE A 925 -27.35 -37.54 -9.56
CA PHE A 925 -27.13 -37.95 -10.95
C PHE A 925 -27.75 -37.00 -11.96
N GLU A 926 -28.93 -36.45 -11.67
CA GLU A 926 -29.56 -35.44 -12.51
C GLU A 926 -28.72 -34.16 -12.59
N ILE A 927 -28.25 -33.65 -11.44
CA ILE A 927 -27.33 -32.51 -11.37
C ILE A 927 -26.04 -32.82 -12.15
N LEU A 928 -25.46 -34.01 -12.00
CA LEU A 928 -24.25 -34.42 -12.70
C LEU A 928 -24.46 -34.45 -14.23
N ASN A 929 -25.59 -34.97 -14.71
CA ASN A 929 -25.95 -34.92 -16.12
C ASN A 929 -26.08 -33.48 -16.63
N GLN A 930 -26.75 -32.61 -15.87
CA GLN A 930 -26.91 -31.20 -16.23
C GLN A 930 -25.55 -30.47 -16.29
N VAL A 931 -24.61 -30.76 -15.37
CA VAL A 931 -23.24 -30.21 -15.42
C VAL A 931 -22.49 -30.64 -16.69
N HIS A 932 -22.62 -31.91 -17.09
CA HIS A 932 -22.02 -32.40 -18.34
C HIS A 932 -22.68 -31.78 -19.58
N GLU A 933 -24.00 -31.57 -19.59
CA GLU A 933 -24.70 -30.87 -20.68
C GLU A 933 -24.32 -29.38 -20.75
N LEU A 934 -24.15 -28.70 -19.61
CA LEU A 934 -23.66 -27.32 -19.57
C LEU A 934 -22.19 -27.23 -20.04
N ALA A 935 -21.35 -28.21 -19.70
CA ALA A 935 -19.98 -28.29 -20.19
C ALA A 935 -19.91 -28.41 -21.73
N LYS A 936 -20.91 -29.05 -22.37
CA LYS A 936 -21.01 -29.13 -23.85
C LYS A 936 -21.37 -27.79 -24.49
N LYS A 937 -21.97 -26.87 -23.74
CA LYS A 937 -22.34 -25.53 -24.21
C LYS A 937 -21.30 -24.46 -23.84
N SER A 938 -20.15 -24.84 -23.27
CA SER A 938 -19.20 -23.87 -22.70
C SER A 938 -18.63 -22.88 -23.71
N PRO A 939 -18.60 -21.56 -23.39
CA PRO A 939 -18.00 -20.54 -24.25
C PRO A 939 -16.47 -20.48 -24.14
N ASP A 940 -15.89 -20.87 -22.99
CA ASP A 940 -14.45 -20.80 -22.72
C ASP A 940 -13.95 -22.08 -22.02
N ALA A 941 -12.68 -22.43 -22.27
CA ALA A 941 -11.92 -23.47 -21.59
C ALA A 941 -11.89 -23.28 -20.07
N LYS A 942 -11.95 -22.02 -19.57
CA LYS A 942 -12.04 -21.74 -18.12
C LYS A 942 -13.34 -22.25 -17.50
N PHE A 943 -14.48 -22.06 -18.18
CA PHE A 943 -15.79 -22.53 -17.75
C PHE A 943 -15.88 -24.06 -17.82
N SER A 944 -15.39 -24.65 -18.91
CA SER A 944 -15.33 -26.12 -19.04
C SER A 944 -14.48 -26.77 -17.92
N GLY A 945 -13.38 -26.12 -17.52
CA GLY A 945 -12.61 -26.55 -16.34
C GLY A 945 -13.37 -26.41 -15.01
N LEU A 946 -14.24 -25.41 -14.87
CA LEU A 946 -15.10 -25.26 -13.68
C LEU A 946 -16.14 -26.39 -13.59
N CYS A 947 -16.74 -26.77 -14.71
CA CYS A 947 -17.63 -27.94 -14.77
C CYS A 947 -16.89 -29.23 -14.39
N GLY A 948 -15.61 -29.36 -14.77
CA GLY A 948 -14.72 -30.44 -14.33
C GLY A 948 -14.59 -30.50 -12.81
N ASP A 949 -14.15 -29.41 -12.18
CA ASP A 949 -14.00 -29.30 -10.73
C ASP A 949 -15.30 -29.70 -9.98
N LEU A 950 -16.47 -29.26 -10.47
CA LEU A 950 -17.78 -29.53 -9.87
C LEU A 950 -18.27 -30.97 -10.12
N SER A 951 -18.01 -31.52 -11.31
CA SER A 951 -18.33 -32.92 -11.62
C SER A 951 -17.56 -33.89 -10.71
N VAL A 952 -16.31 -33.57 -10.36
CA VAL A 952 -15.49 -34.35 -9.42
C VAL A 952 -16.04 -34.27 -7.99
N LEU A 953 -16.58 -33.12 -7.58
CA LEU A 953 -17.29 -32.98 -6.30
C LEU A 953 -18.53 -33.88 -6.24
N LEU A 954 -19.37 -33.85 -7.28
CA LEU A 954 -20.59 -34.68 -7.36
C LEU A 954 -20.27 -36.18 -7.36
N VAL A 955 -19.24 -36.60 -8.09
CA VAL A 955 -18.72 -37.97 -8.03
C VAL A 955 -18.30 -38.31 -6.60
N LYS A 956 -17.56 -37.42 -5.92
CA LYS A 956 -17.13 -37.62 -4.52
C LYS A 956 -18.30 -37.80 -3.56
N VAL A 957 -19.41 -37.10 -3.78
CA VAL A 957 -20.67 -37.25 -3.01
C VAL A 957 -21.29 -38.63 -3.24
N LEU A 958 -21.46 -39.04 -4.50
CA LEU A 958 -22.10 -40.33 -4.86
C LEU A 958 -21.37 -41.57 -4.34
N ILE A 959 -20.03 -41.55 -4.31
CA ILE A 959 -19.21 -42.72 -3.92
C ILE A 959 -18.44 -42.54 -2.61
N GLY A 960 -18.60 -41.40 -1.92
CA GLY A 960 -17.96 -41.13 -0.63
C GLY A 960 -16.43 -41.15 -0.63
N GLY A 961 -15.78 -41.02 -1.80
CA GLY A 961 -14.33 -41.18 -1.95
C GLY A 961 -13.84 -42.64 -1.99
N GLN A 962 -14.74 -43.62 -2.11
CA GLN A 962 -14.42 -45.05 -2.20
C GLN A 962 -13.91 -45.46 -3.60
N ASP A 963 -12.82 -44.83 -4.06
CA ASP A 963 -12.16 -45.20 -5.32
C ASP A 963 -11.44 -46.55 -5.21
N GLU A 964 -10.84 -46.86 -4.05
CA GLU A 964 -10.02 -48.07 -3.86
C GLU A 964 -10.81 -49.38 -3.77
N LYS A 965 -12.12 -49.32 -3.55
CA LYS A 965 -12.98 -50.51 -3.58
C LYS A 965 -13.31 -50.99 -5.00
N THR A 966 -12.98 -50.20 -6.03
CA THR A 966 -13.11 -50.64 -7.42
C THR A 966 -11.92 -51.51 -7.81
N ALA A 967 -12.17 -52.80 -7.97
CA ALA A 967 -11.22 -53.72 -8.56
C ALA A 967 -10.88 -53.25 -9.98
N VAL A 968 -9.59 -53.01 -10.23
CA VAL A 968 -9.13 -52.46 -11.51
C VAL A 968 -9.37 -53.52 -12.60
N GLY A 969 -10.30 -53.25 -13.51
CA GLY A 969 -10.59 -54.13 -14.66
C GLY A 969 -11.74 -55.13 -14.52
N GLU A 970 -12.54 -55.08 -13.46
CA GLU A 970 -13.81 -55.82 -13.44
C GLU A 970 -14.89 -55.09 -14.22
N THR A 971 -15.14 -55.50 -15.47
CA THR A 971 -16.37 -55.20 -16.20
C THR A 971 -17.21 -56.46 -16.29
N LYS A 972 -18.27 -56.55 -15.47
CA LYS A 972 -19.41 -57.39 -15.84
C LYS A 972 -20.48 -56.50 -16.45
N VAL A 973 -20.28 -56.16 -17.72
CA VAL A 973 -21.39 -55.89 -18.62
C VAL A 973 -21.85 -57.26 -19.13
N GLU A 974 -22.73 -57.93 -18.38
CA GLU A 974 -23.42 -59.10 -18.91
C GLU A 974 -24.52 -58.61 -19.86
N ALA A 975 -24.32 -58.85 -21.15
CA ALA A 975 -25.37 -58.85 -22.17
C ALA A 975 -26.47 -59.86 -21.77
N PRO A 976 -27.73 -59.64 -22.17
CA PRO A 976 -28.86 -60.44 -21.69
C PRO A 976 -28.81 -61.83 -22.32
N VAL A 977 -28.43 -62.86 -21.56
CA VAL A 977 -28.48 -64.25 -22.04
C VAL A 977 -29.66 -64.99 -21.42
N LYS A 978 -30.48 -65.48 -22.34
CA LYS A 978 -31.63 -66.37 -22.17
C LYS A 978 -31.37 -67.53 -21.21
N LYS A 979 -32.42 -67.86 -20.45
CA LYS A 979 -32.61 -69.10 -19.68
C LYS A 979 -32.01 -70.33 -20.40
N THR A 980 -31.20 -71.13 -19.70
CA THR A 980 -31.40 -72.59 -19.57
C THR A 980 -30.46 -73.23 -18.54
N ARG A 981 -31.07 -73.69 -17.45
CA ARG A 981 -30.86 -74.94 -16.67
C ARG A 981 -29.46 -75.60 -16.66
N GLY A 982 -28.84 -75.67 -15.47
CA GLY A 982 -27.99 -76.81 -15.09
C GLY A 982 -26.82 -76.55 -14.15
N THR A 983 -26.97 -76.93 -12.87
CA THR A 983 -25.93 -77.41 -11.93
C THR A 983 -24.85 -76.45 -11.37
N LYS A 984 -25.13 -76.01 -10.13
CA LYS A 984 -24.26 -75.83 -8.94
C LYS A 984 -22.75 -75.53 -9.15
N GLY A 985 -22.42 -74.25 -9.01
CA GLY A 985 -21.19 -73.75 -8.39
C GLY A 985 -21.56 -72.58 -7.47
N LYS A 986 -21.18 -72.64 -6.18
CA LYS A 986 -21.41 -71.55 -5.22
C LYS A 986 -20.60 -70.32 -5.63
N THR A 987 -21.20 -69.35 -6.31
CA THR A 987 -20.73 -67.96 -6.30
C THR A 987 -21.23 -67.31 -5.02
N ALA A 988 -20.31 -66.73 -4.25
CA ALA A 988 -20.66 -65.90 -3.10
C ALA A 988 -21.61 -64.79 -3.56
N ALA A 989 -22.76 -64.65 -2.91
CA ALA A 989 -23.66 -63.54 -3.17
C ALA A 989 -22.96 -62.25 -2.70
N MET A 990 -22.77 -61.29 -3.60
CA MET A 990 -22.28 -59.95 -3.29
C MET A 990 -23.22 -59.29 -2.28
N ASP A 991 -22.67 -58.53 -1.34
CA ASP A 991 -23.43 -57.74 -0.39
C ASP A 991 -24.31 -56.71 -1.15
N PRO A 992 -25.62 -56.57 -0.86
CA PRO A 992 -26.48 -55.58 -1.51
C PRO A 992 -25.91 -54.16 -1.55
N GLU A 993 -25.15 -53.75 -0.52
CA GLU A 993 -24.52 -52.44 -0.44
C GLU A 993 -23.36 -52.28 -1.45
N GLU A 994 -22.60 -53.36 -1.68
CA GLU A 994 -21.50 -53.41 -2.66
C GLU A 994 -22.03 -53.45 -4.09
N ALA A 995 -23.16 -54.14 -4.33
CA ALA A 995 -23.85 -54.14 -5.62
C ALA A 995 -24.42 -52.76 -5.99
N ALA A 996 -25.00 -52.05 -5.01
CA ALA A 996 -25.50 -50.69 -5.21
C ALA A 996 -24.37 -49.70 -5.52
N LEU A 997 -23.23 -49.79 -4.82
CA LEU A 997 -22.06 -48.96 -5.09
C LEU A 997 -21.50 -49.20 -6.51
N LYS A 998 -21.41 -50.48 -6.93
CA LYS A 998 -20.94 -50.84 -8.28
C LYS A 998 -21.85 -50.28 -9.38
N ALA A 999 -23.18 -50.35 -9.18
CA ALA A 999 -24.14 -49.76 -10.12
C ALA A 999 -23.99 -48.23 -10.26
N LYS A 1000 -23.72 -47.51 -9.16
CA LYS A 1000 -23.43 -46.06 -9.21
C LYS A 1000 -22.16 -45.77 -10.02
N GLN A 1001 -21.11 -46.55 -9.78
CA GLN A 1001 -19.82 -46.42 -10.44
C GLN A 1001 -19.94 -46.65 -11.96
N ASP A 1002 -20.68 -47.68 -12.37
CA ASP A 1002 -20.93 -47.97 -13.80
C ASP A 1002 -21.67 -46.82 -14.49
N ARG A 1003 -22.67 -46.21 -13.83
CA ARG A 1003 -23.42 -45.05 -14.35
C ARG A 1003 -22.53 -43.81 -14.51
N ILE A 1004 -21.62 -43.56 -13.55
CA ILE A 1004 -20.62 -42.47 -13.64
C ILE A 1004 -19.68 -42.72 -14.84
N VAL A 1005 -19.13 -43.93 -14.96
CA VAL A 1005 -18.21 -44.28 -16.05
C VAL A 1005 -18.88 -44.16 -17.42
N ALA A 1006 -20.14 -44.58 -17.54
CA ALA A 1006 -20.91 -44.43 -18.78
C ALA A 1006 -21.03 -42.96 -19.21
N LEU A 1007 -21.39 -42.07 -18.28
CA LEU A 1007 -21.54 -40.63 -18.55
C LEU A 1007 -20.21 -39.98 -18.99
N TYR A 1008 -19.11 -40.28 -18.29
CA TYR A 1008 -17.79 -39.78 -18.66
C TYR A 1008 -17.29 -40.38 -19.98
N SER A 1009 -17.59 -41.65 -20.26
CA SER A 1009 -17.27 -42.31 -21.52
C SER A 1009 -17.99 -41.63 -22.69
N ASP A 1010 -19.28 -41.32 -22.55
CA ASP A 1010 -20.05 -40.67 -23.62
C ASP A 1010 -19.58 -39.23 -23.87
N SER A 1011 -19.29 -38.50 -22.80
CA SER A 1011 -18.67 -37.16 -22.90
C SER A 1011 -17.28 -37.23 -23.56
N LEU A 1012 -16.48 -38.25 -23.25
CA LEU A 1012 -15.16 -38.47 -23.83
C LEU A 1012 -15.25 -38.82 -25.32
N LYS A 1013 -16.18 -39.69 -25.73
CA LYS A 1013 -16.42 -40.01 -27.15
C LYS A 1013 -16.76 -38.74 -27.92
N GLU A 1014 -17.65 -37.89 -27.39
CA GLU A 1014 -18.01 -36.62 -28.02
C GLU A 1014 -16.79 -35.70 -28.17
N PHE A 1015 -15.98 -35.57 -27.11
CA PHE A 1015 -14.74 -34.78 -27.13
C PHE A 1015 -13.73 -35.27 -28.21
N MET A 1016 -13.60 -36.58 -28.39
CA MET A 1016 -12.63 -37.20 -29.31
C MET A 1016 -13.09 -37.19 -30.79
N THR A 1017 -14.41 -37.21 -31.02
CA THR A 1017 -15.02 -37.33 -32.35
C THR A 1017 -15.51 -36.01 -32.94
N ARG A 1018 -15.84 -35.00 -32.13
CA ARG A 1018 -16.35 -33.72 -32.64
C ARG A 1018 -15.20 -32.75 -33.00
N LYS A 1019 -15.24 -32.17 -34.21
CA LYS A 1019 -14.19 -31.27 -34.73
C LYS A 1019 -14.00 -30.03 -33.84
N ASN A 1020 -15.09 -29.41 -33.42
CA ASN A 1020 -15.14 -28.27 -32.49
C ASN A 1020 -16.01 -28.68 -31.29
N SER A 1021 -15.40 -29.36 -30.31
CA SER A 1021 -16.05 -29.69 -29.04
C SER A 1021 -15.70 -28.63 -28.02
N ASN A 1022 -16.73 -28.11 -27.33
CA ASN A 1022 -16.59 -27.16 -26.23
C ASN A 1022 -16.07 -27.83 -24.94
N LEU A 1023 -16.11 -29.17 -24.86
CA LEU A 1023 -15.52 -29.91 -23.75
C LEU A 1023 -14.00 -29.71 -23.72
N SER A 1024 -13.45 -29.51 -22.53
CA SER A 1024 -12.02 -29.34 -22.29
C SER A 1024 -11.33 -30.63 -21.85
N ALA A 1025 -10.08 -30.82 -22.28
CA ALA A 1025 -9.24 -31.92 -21.80
C ALA A 1025 -9.05 -31.89 -20.27
N LYS A 1026 -9.13 -30.69 -19.67
CA LYS A 1026 -8.95 -30.47 -18.24
C LYS A 1026 -10.01 -31.21 -17.39
N MET A 1027 -11.26 -31.24 -17.85
CA MET A 1027 -12.37 -31.94 -17.19
C MET A 1027 -12.05 -33.43 -16.95
N PHE A 1028 -11.55 -34.10 -17.99
CA PHE A 1028 -11.17 -35.52 -17.89
C PHE A 1028 -9.90 -35.73 -17.08
N MET A 1029 -8.92 -34.82 -17.19
CA MET A 1029 -7.69 -34.88 -16.41
C MET A 1029 -7.97 -34.77 -14.90
N GLU A 1030 -8.87 -33.89 -14.46
CA GLU A 1030 -9.26 -33.75 -13.06
C GLU A 1030 -9.93 -35.02 -12.51
N PHE A 1031 -10.81 -35.64 -13.31
CA PHE A 1031 -11.41 -36.94 -12.97
C PHE A 1031 -10.35 -38.04 -12.84
N ILE A 1032 -9.40 -38.13 -13.78
CA ILE A 1032 -8.27 -39.08 -13.75
C ILE A 1032 -7.37 -38.85 -12.53
N GLU A 1033 -7.10 -37.60 -12.17
CA GLU A 1033 -6.23 -37.29 -11.03
C GLU A 1033 -6.87 -37.60 -9.69
N ARG A 1034 -8.20 -37.46 -9.58
CA ARG A 1034 -8.93 -37.65 -8.32
C ARG A 1034 -9.47 -39.07 -8.10
N PHE A 1035 -9.90 -39.73 -9.18
CA PHE A 1035 -10.50 -41.08 -9.15
C PHE A 1035 -9.83 -42.02 -10.17
N PRO A 1036 -8.52 -42.31 -10.01
CA PRO A 1036 -7.76 -43.07 -11.01
C PRO A 1036 -8.24 -44.51 -11.23
N HIS A 1037 -8.86 -45.18 -10.23
CA HIS A 1037 -9.36 -46.54 -10.42
C HIS A 1037 -10.63 -46.56 -11.28
N LEU A 1038 -11.60 -45.69 -10.98
CA LEU A 1038 -12.79 -45.47 -11.81
C LEU A 1038 -12.44 -44.99 -13.22
N ALA A 1039 -11.51 -44.03 -13.32
CA ALA A 1039 -11.09 -43.49 -14.60
C ALA A 1039 -10.33 -44.52 -15.46
N TRP A 1040 -9.81 -45.61 -14.89
CA TRP A 1040 -9.20 -46.70 -15.65
C TRP A 1040 -10.20 -47.40 -16.59
N HIS A 1041 -11.50 -47.41 -16.26
CA HIS A 1041 -12.52 -47.95 -17.16
C HIS A 1041 -12.66 -47.16 -18.47
N LEU A 1042 -12.16 -45.91 -18.51
CA LEU A 1042 -12.04 -45.12 -19.73
C LEU A 1042 -10.83 -45.50 -20.59
N SER A 1043 -9.90 -46.34 -20.10
CA SER A 1043 -8.66 -46.69 -20.79
C SER A 1043 -8.89 -47.41 -22.13
N SER A 1044 -9.88 -48.30 -22.21
CA SER A 1044 -10.25 -48.98 -23.46
C SER A 1044 -10.78 -47.99 -24.50
N THR A 1045 -11.65 -47.07 -24.07
CA THR A 1045 -12.15 -45.97 -24.90
C THR A 1045 -11.01 -45.05 -25.35
N LEU A 1046 -10.10 -44.66 -24.45
CA LEU A 1046 -8.93 -43.83 -24.78
C LEU A 1046 -7.99 -44.52 -25.78
N LEU A 1047 -7.74 -45.83 -25.61
CA LEU A 1047 -6.91 -46.63 -26.52
C LEU A 1047 -7.53 -46.79 -27.92
N ALA A 1048 -8.86 -46.85 -28.02
CA ALA A 1048 -9.51 -46.83 -29.32
C ALA A 1048 -9.20 -45.52 -30.08
N TYR A 1049 -9.07 -44.40 -29.35
CA TYR A 1049 -8.77 -43.08 -29.89
C TYR A 1049 -7.27 -42.71 -29.88
N THR A 1050 -6.35 -43.65 -29.59
CA THR A 1050 -4.92 -43.44 -29.86
C THR A 1050 -4.54 -43.79 -31.29
N SER A 1051 -5.40 -44.52 -32.03
CA SER A 1051 -5.19 -44.79 -33.46
C SER A 1051 -5.47 -43.54 -34.31
N PRO A 1052 -4.58 -43.19 -35.27
CA PRO A 1052 -4.78 -42.05 -36.17
C PRO A 1052 -6.11 -42.07 -36.94
N LYS A 1053 -6.71 -43.26 -37.16
CA LYS A 1053 -7.95 -43.46 -37.92
C LYS A 1053 -9.22 -43.15 -37.13
N ALA A 1054 -9.13 -43.12 -35.80
CA ALA A 1054 -10.29 -42.99 -34.91
C ALA A 1054 -10.54 -41.56 -34.43
N THR A 1055 -9.58 -40.64 -34.58
CA THR A 1055 -9.67 -39.25 -34.10
C THR A 1055 -9.78 -38.24 -35.23
N VAL A 1056 -10.62 -37.22 -35.06
CA VAL A 1056 -10.80 -36.17 -36.08
C VAL A 1056 -9.61 -35.21 -36.20
N LYS A 1057 -8.85 -35.01 -35.12
CA LYS A 1057 -7.65 -34.14 -35.08
C LYS A 1057 -6.47 -34.86 -34.43
N SER A 1058 -5.29 -34.70 -35.01
CA SER A 1058 -4.01 -35.17 -34.44
C SER A 1058 -3.68 -34.59 -33.05
N PHE A 1059 -4.27 -33.43 -32.70
CA PHE A 1059 -4.24 -32.89 -31.34
C PHE A 1059 -5.01 -33.75 -30.33
N ARG A 1060 -6.17 -34.29 -30.69
CA ARG A 1060 -6.98 -35.17 -29.82
C ARG A 1060 -6.24 -36.47 -29.54
N GLN A 1061 -5.59 -37.03 -30.55
CA GLN A 1061 -4.72 -38.20 -30.40
C GLN A 1061 -3.62 -37.97 -29.36
N ALA A 1062 -2.92 -36.82 -29.41
CA ALA A 1062 -1.92 -36.48 -28.40
C ALA A 1062 -2.52 -36.32 -26.99
N MET A 1063 -3.73 -35.78 -26.88
CA MET A 1063 -4.47 -35.70 -25.61
C MET A 1063 -4.86 -37.06 -25.06
N ALA A 1064 -5.26 -38.02 -25.90
CA ALA A 1064 -5.51 -39.40 -25.47
C ALA A 1064 -4.27 -40.04 -24.83
N PHE A 1065 -3.10 -39.88 -25.46
CA PHE A 1065 -1.83 -40.35 -24.89
C PHE A 1065 -1.46 -39.63 -23.59
N ASN A 1066 -1.77 -38.34 -23.46
CA ASN A 1066 -1.56 -37.59 -22.21
C ASN A 1066 -2.46 -38.12 -21.07
N MET A 1067 -3.76 -38.31 -21.34
CA MET A 1067 -4.72 -38.87 -20.37
C MET A 1067 -4.34 -40.29 -19.94
N LEU A 1068 -3.95 -41.15 -20.89
CA LEU A 1068 -3.44 -42.50 -20.60
C LEU A 1068 -2.15 -42.45 -19.77
N SER A 1069 -1.23 -41.53 -20.07
CA SER A 1069 -0.01 -41.32 -19.29
C SER A 1069 -0.32 -40.90 -17.85
N ALA A 1070 -1.29 -40.02 -17.66
CA ALA A 1070 -1.74 -39.60 -16.34
C ALA A 1070 -2.35 -40.77 -15.54
N LEU A 1071 -3.23 -41.57 -16.15
CA LEU A 1071 -3.81 -42.78 -15.55
C LEU A 1071 -2.72 -43.75 -15.08
N VAL A 1072 -1.82 -44.10 -15.99
CA VAL A 1072 -0.72 -45.05 -15.75
C VAL A 1072 0.22 -44.54 -14.65
N LYS A 1073 0.55 -43.25 -14.65
CA LYS A 1073 1.39 -42.62 -13.62
C LYS A 1073 0.72 -42.61 -12.24
N ARG A 1074 -0.59 -42.35 -12.17
CA ARG A 1074 -1.32 -42.30 -10.89
C ARG A 1074 -1.49 -43.69 -10.28
N LEU A 1075 -1.89 -44.67 -11.07
CA LEU A 1075 -2.09 -46.05 -10.61
C LEU A 1075 -0.76 -46.75 -10.27
N SER A 1076 0.30 -46.52 -11.06
CA SER A 1076 1.63 -47.09 -10.76
C SER A 1076 2.25 -46.57 -9.46
N ASN A 1077 1.91 -45.35 -9.02
CA ASN A 1077 2.38 -44.82 -7.74
C ASN A 1077 1.69 -45.47 -6.53
N LYS A 1078 0.49 -46.05 -6.70
CA LYS A 1078 -0.26 -46.71 -5.63
C LYS A 1078 0.14 -48.17 -5.37
N LYS A 1079 0.99 -48.77 -6.23
CA LYS A 1079 1.49 -50.17 -6.14
C LYS A 1079 0.37 -51.22 -6.00
N THR A 1080 -0.69 -51.12 -6.80
CA THR A 1080 -1.75 -52.14 -6.84
C THR A 1080 -1.36 -53.32 -7.76
N PRO A 1081 -1.20 -54.55 -7.24
CA PRO A 1081 -0.75 -55.70 -8.05
C PRO A 1081 -1.74 -56.09 -9.16
N GLU A 1082 -3.04 -55.90 -8.94
CA GLU A 1082 -4.10 -56.14 -9.93
C GLU A 1082 -3.98 -55.22 -11.16
N PHE A 1083 -3.59 -53.95 -10.94
CA PHE A 1083 -3.33 -53.01 -12.02
C PHE A 1083 -2.10 -53.41 -12.84
N GLU A 1084 -1.05 -53.90 -12.22
CA GLU A 1084 0.15 -54.34 -12.94
C GLU A 1084 -0.17 -55.49 -13.90
N GLU A 1085 -0.94 -56.49 -13.47
CA GLU A 1085 -1.37 -57.59 -14.35
C GLU A 1085 -2.26 -57.09 -15.49
N LEU A 1086 -3.22 -56.21 -15.19
CA LEU A 1086 -4.14 -55.69 -16.19
C LEU A 1086 -3.46 -54.74 -17.19
N PHE A 1087 -2.53 -53.90 -16.72
CA PHE A 1087 -1.69 -53.06 -17.56
C PHE A 1087 -0.81 -53.90 -18.50
N LEU A 1088 -0.26 -55.01 -17.99
CA LEU A 1088 0.49 -55.95 -18.83
C LEU A 1088 -0.40 -56.64 -19.88
N LYS A 1089 -1.68 -56.90 -19.58
CA LYS A 1089 -2.65 -57.40 -20.56
C LYS A 1089 -3.03 -56.38 -21.63
N THR A 1090 -3.06 -55.08 -21.31
CA THR A 1090 -3.36 -54.01 -22.28
C THR A 1090 -2.13 -53.54 -23.06
N LEU A 1091 -0.93 -53.90 -22.61
CA LEU A 1091 0.34 -53.52 -23.21
C LEU A 1091 0.52 -53.91 -24.69
N PRO A 1092 0.06 -55.09 -25.18
CA PRO A 1092 0.11 -55.40 -26.60
C PRO A 1092 -0.71 -54.44 -27.46
N LEU A 1093 -1.84 -53.94 -26.95
CA LEU A 1093 -2.68 -52.94 -27.63
C LEU A 1093 -2.01 -51.57 -27.63
N ILE A 1094 -1.40 -51.17 -26.51
CA ILE A 1094 -0.60 -49.95 -26.40
C ILE A 1094 0.56 -49.98 -27.40
N ARG A 1095 1.29 -51.11 -27.46
CA ARG A 1095 2.40 -51.31 -28.41
C ARG A 1095 1.92 -51.20 -29.85
N ALA A 1096 0.84 -51.92 -30.21
CA ALA A 1096 0.29 -51.89 -31.56
C ALA A 1096 -0.11 -50.47 -31.97
N SER A 1097 -0.73 -49.71 -31.06
CA SER A 1097 -1.09 -48.31 -31.32
C SER A 1097 0.13 -47.39 -31.44
N LEU A 1098 1.19 -47.59 -30.65
CA LEU A 1098 2.43 -46.82 -30.78
C LEU A 1098 3.16 -47.11 -32.10
N ILE A 1099 3.21 -48.38 -32.50
CA ILE A 1099 3.78 -48.79 -33.79
C ILE A 1099 2.97 -48.17 -34.93
N GLU A 1100 1.64 -48.30 -34.94
CA GLU A 1100 0.77 -47.68 -35.97
C GLU A 1100 0.95 -46.16 -36.02
N THR A 1101 1.08 -45.50 -34.87
CA THR A 1101 1.29 -44.04 -34.79
C THR A 1101 2.66 -43.63 -35.34
N PHE A 1102 3.72 -44.38 -35.03
CA PHE A 1102 5.07 -44.10 -35.52
C PHE A 1102 5.26 -44.47 -36.99
N GLU A 1103 4.63 -45.54 -37.48
CA GLU A 1103 4.58 -45.90 -38.90
C GLU A 1103 3.81 -44.86 -39.70
N GLY A 1104 2.67 -44.38 -39.17
CA GLY A 1104 1.87 -43.31 -39.76
C GLY A 1104 2.61 -42.00 -40.00
N ALA A 1105 3.72 -41.75 -39.29
CA ALA A 1105 4.59 -40.59 -39.51
C ALA A 1105 5.39 -40.64 -40.83
N PHE A 1106 5.46 -41.81 -41.48
CA PHE A 1106 6.26 -42.05 -42.69
C PHE A 1106 5.44 -42.54 -43.90
N VAL A 1107 4.13 -42.64 -43.78
CA VAL A 1107 3.28 -43.04 -44.92
C VAL A 1107 3.24 -41.91 -45.95
N GLU A 1108 3.77 -42.17 -47.14
CA GLU A 1108 3.61 -41.30 -48.31
C GLU A 1108 2.20 -41.45 -48.91
N SER A 1109 1.61 -40.31 -49.23
CA SER A 1109 0.22 -40.08 -49.61
C SER A 1109 -0.19 -40.72 -50.93
N THR A 1110 -1.23 -41.57 -50.93
CA THR A 1110 -1.98 -41.93 -52.15
C THR A 1110 -3.52 -41.95 -52.01
N SER A 1111 -4.12 -41.37 -50.96
CA SER A 1111 -5.57 -41.10 -50.96
C SER A 1111 -5.95 -39.87 -50.12
N GLU A 1112 -7.02 -39.19 -50.55
CA GLU A 1112 -7.52 -37.94 -49.96
C GLU A 1112 -8.07 -38.09 -48.52
N ASP A 1113 -8.32 -39.31 -48.05
CA ASP A 1113 -8.94 -39.60 -46.75
C ASP A 1113 -7.99 -39.48 -45.53
N ILE A 1114 -6.71 -39.13 -45.72
CA ILE A 1114 -5.75 -39.04 -44.61
C ILE A 1114 -4.93 -37.74 -44.67
N LYS A 1115 -5.62 -36.59 -44.71
CA LYS A 1115 -4.97 -35.30 -44.36
C LYS A 1115 -4.53 -35.24 -42.88
N ALA A 1116 -4.96 -36.17 -42.03
CA ALA A 1116 -4.58 -36.26 -40.61
C ALA A 1116 -3.10 -36.64 -40.37
N ALA A 1117 -2.45 -37.35 -41.31
CA ALA A 1117 -1.08 -37.85 -41.16
C ALA A 1117 0.02 -36.78 -41.29
N LYS A 1118 -0.32 -35.56 -41.77
CA LYS A 1118 0.61 -34.41 -41.77
C LYS A 1118 0.80 -33.78 -40.36
N GLY A 1119 0.16 -34.31 -39.31
CA GLY A 1119 0.00 -33.65 -38.02
C GLY A 1119 0.97 -34.02 -36.89
N LEU A 1120 1.92 -34.95 -37.06
CA LEU A 1120 2.92 -35.21 -36.01
C LEU A 1120 4.00 -34.13 -36.07
N ASN A 1121 4.12 -33.33 -35.01
CA ASN A 1121 5.21 -32.37 -34.82
C ASN A 1121 6.12 -32.82 -33.66
N VAL A 1122 7.26 -32.15 -33.48
CA VAL A 1122 8.22 -32.48 -32.42
C VAL A 1122 7.56 -32.43 -31.03
N ALA A 1123 6.65 -31.49 -30.76
CA ALA A 1123 5.97 -31.40 -29.47
C ALA A 1123 5.07 -32.62 -29.18
N ARG A 1124 4.27 -33.06 -30.15
CA ARG A 1124 3.36 -34.21 -30.02
C ARG A 1124 4.14 -35.53 -29.92
N LEU A 1125 5.20 -35.69 -30.71
CA LEU A 1125 6.10 -36.84 -30.60
C LEU A 1125 6.74 -36.94 -29.20
N ARG A 1126 7.09 -35.80 -28.58
CA ARG A 1126 7.58 -35.79 -27.19
C ARG A 1126 6.53 -36.31 -26.21
N GLU A 1127 5.25 -35.93 -26.34
CA GLU A 1127 4.19 -36.42 -25.45
C GLU A 1127 3.93 -37.92 -25.62
N ILE A 1128 3.88 -38.40 -26.86
CA ILE A 1128 3.73 -39.84 -27.17
C ILE A 1128 4.93 -40.63 -26.62
N LEU A 1129 6.16 -40.11 -26.78
CA LEU A 1129 7.36 -40.73 -26.23
C LEU A 1129 7.41 -40.70 -24.71
N LYS A 1130 6.89 -39.66 -24.05
CA LYS A 1130 6.77 -39.65 -22.57
C LYS A 1130 5.89 -40.80 -22.08
N PHE A 1131 4.76 -41.04 -22.75
CA PHE A 1131 3.89 -42.17 -22.44
C PHE A 1131 4.57 -43.53 -22.72
N ALA A 1132 5.25 -43.65 -23.85
CA ALA A 1132 5.97 -44.86 -24.22
C ALA A 1132 7.10 -45.19 -23.22
N ILE A 1133 7.90 -44.18 -22.82
CA ILE A 1133 8.96 -44.31 -21.81
C ILE A 1133 8.38 -44.68 -20.45
N LEU A 1134 7.26 -44.06 -20.04
CA LEU A 1134 6.60 -44.40 -18.79
C LEU A 1134 6.15 -45.86 -18.78
N SER A 1135 5.52 -46.31 -19.85
CA SER A 1135 5.07 -47.69 -20.04
C SER A 1135 6.26 -48.66 -20.03
N ALA A 1136 7.35 -48.35 -20.74
CA ALA A 1136 8.55 -49.19 -20.78
C ALA A 1136 9.25 -49.29 -19.41
N ARG A 1137 9.28 -48.20 -18.64
CA ARG A 1137 9.79 -48.23 -17.24
C ARG A 1137 8.94 -49.12 -16.35
N MET A 1138 7.63 -49.15 -16.53
CA MET A 1138 6.75 -50.03 -15.77
C MET A 1138 7.01 -51.51 -16.08
N VAL A 1139 7.15 -51.85 -17.36
CA VAL A 1139 7.50 -53.21 -17.79
C VAL A 1139 8.83 -53.65 -17.20
N LYS A 1140 9.82 -52.75 -17.13
CA LYS A 1140 11.12 -53.03 -16.52
C LYS A 1140 11.08 -53.18 -14.99
N ARG A 1141 10.05 -52.65 -14.31
CA ARG A 1141 9.86 -52.79 -12.85
C ARG A 1141 9.23 -54.13 -12.46
N ALA A 1142 8.46 -54.75 -13.37
CA ALA A 1142 7.95 -56.10 -13.17
C ALA A 1142 9.11 -57.08 -13.39
N GLU A 1143 9.81 -57.45 -12.31
CA GLU A 1143 10.90 -58.42 -12.32
C GLU A 1143 10.40 -59.74 -12.99
N ASP A 1144 11.23 -60.36 -13.82
CA ASP A 1144 11.00 -61.64 -14.55
C ASP A 1144 10.25 -61.67 -15.91
N ARG A 1145 10.28 -60.62 -16.74
CA ARG A 1145 9.75 -60.74 -18.13
C ARG A 1145 10.66 -60.22 -19.24
N ASN A 1146 10.62 -60.90 -20.39
CA ASN A 1146 11.47 -60.63 -21.55
C ASN A 1146 11.04 -59.34 -22.25
N VAL A 1147 11.66 -58.22 -21.88
CA VAL A 1147 11.33 -56.86 -22.34
C VAL A 1147 11.41 -56.72 -23.85
N THR A 1148 12.32 -57.46 -24.51
CA THR A 1148 12.56 -57.40 -25.96
C THR A 1148 11.39 -57.95 -26.76
N GLU A 1149 10.76 -59.03 -26.27
CA GLU A 1149 9.59 -59.68 -26.87
C GLU A 1149 8.32 -58.86 -26.64
N ILE A 1150 8.18 -58.31 -25.42
CA ILE A 1150 7.03 -57.48 -25.04
C ILE A 1150 6.94 -56.21 -25.88
N TRP A 1151 8.06 -55.55 -26.18
CA TRP A 1151 8.07 -54.30 -26.95
C TRP A 1151 8.28 -54.49 -28.45
N GLN A 1152 8.44 -55.74 -28.93
CA GLN A 1152 8.84 -56.03 -30.31
C GLN A 1152 10.01 -55.13 -30.75
N THR A 1153 11.12 -55.26 -30.05
CA THR A 1153 12.33 -54.44 -30.28
C THR A 1153 12.81 -54.46 -31.73
N GLU A 1154 12.56 -55.56 -32.45
CA GLU A 1154 12.89 -55.72 -33.87
C GLU A 1154 12.08 -54.81 -34.80
N THR A 1155 10.87 -54.40 -34.42
CA THR A 1155 10.02 -53.50 -35.22
C THR A 1155 10.07 -52.07 -34.68
N LEU A 1156 9.92 -51.89 -33.37
CA LEU A 1156 9.86 -50.58 -32.73
C LEU A 1156 11.23 -49.87 -32.70
N GLY A 1157 12.33 -50.62 -32.54
CA GLY A 1157 13.69 -50.08 -32.50
C GLY A 1157 14.08 -49.35 -33.79
N PRO A 1158 13.97 -49.99 -34.97
CA PRO A 1158 14.23 -49.35 -36.26
C PRO A 1158 13.31 -48.16 -36.57
N LEU A 1159 12.03 -48.23 -36.18
CA LEU A 1159 11.09 -47.11 -36.36
C LEU A 1159 11.50 -45.89 -35.54
N LEU A 1160 11.88 -46.09 -34.27
CA LEU A 1160 12.38 -45.03 -33.40
C LEU A 1160 13.70 -44.42 -33.93
N GLN A 1161 14.59 -45.25 -34.48
CA GLN A 1161 15.80 -44.78 -35.15
C GLN A 1161 15.46 -43.88 -36.35
N LYS A 1162 14.55 -44.33 -37.21
CA LYS A 1162 14.08 -43.59 -38.38
C LYS A 1162 13.49 -42.22 -37.99
N ILE A 1163 12.75 -42.14 -36.88
CA ILE A 1163 12.22 -40.86 -36.35
C ILE A 1163 13.35 -39.95 -35.85
N GLY A 1164 14.37 -40.50 -35.18
CA GLY A 1164 15.50 -39.73 -34.65
C GLY A 1164 16.44 -39.18 -35.72
N GLU A 1165 16.47 -39.82 -36.88
CA GLU A 1165 17.32 -39.49 -38.04
C GLU A 1165 16.60 -38.62 -39.09
N ASP A 1166 15.27 -38.62 -39.13
CA ASP A 1166 14.47 -37.80 -40.03
C ASP A 1166 14.70 -36.29 -39.77
N SER A 1167 14.98 -35.54 -40.84
CA SER A 1167 15.21 -34.09 -40.81
C SER A 1167 14.00 -33.31 -40.30
N ARG A 1168 12.78 -33.82 -40.47
CA ARG A 1168 11.52 -33.20 -40.03
C ARG A 1168 11.40 -33.12 -38.50
N PHE A 1169 12.14 -33.94 -37.75
CA PHE A 1169 12.03 -34.05 -36.29
C PHE A 1169 13.34 -33.71 -35.54
N ASN A 1170 14.17 -32.84 -36.11
CA ASN A 1170 15.51 -32.52 -35.62
C ASN A 1170 15.52 -31.74 -34.28
N SER A 1171 15.30 -32.43 -33.16
CA SER A 1171 15.42 -31.88 -31.81
C SER A 1171 16.33 -32.71 -30.92
N GLY A 1172 17.30 -32.06 -30.26
CA GLY A 1172 18.21 -32.73 -29.32
C GLY A 1172 17.49 -33.38 -28.13
N ALA A 1173 16.41 -32.76 -27.65
CA ALA A 1173 15.58 -33.31 -26.58
C ALA A 1173 14.79 -34.54 -27.05
N LEU A 1174 14.27 -34.52 -28.28
CA LEU A 1174 13.56 -35.67 -28.87
C LEU A 1174 14.52 -36.86 -29.03
N ARG A 1175 15.71 -36.64 -29.60
CA ARG A 1175 16.74 -37.71 -29.73
C ARG A 1175 17.15 -38.29 -28.38
N SER A 1176 17.27 -37.45 -27.34
CA SER A 1176 17.56 -37.93 -25.99
C SER A 1176 16.44 -38.82 -25.43
N MET A 1177 15.17 -38.49 -25.68
CA MET A 1177 14.02 -39.31 -25.26
C MET A 1177 13.93 -40.61 -26.07
N ILE A 1178 14.19 -40.57 -27.38
CA ILE A 1178 14.24 -41.78 -28.21
C ILE A 1178 15.38 -42.69 -27.73
N GLN A 1179 16.58 -42.15 -27.47
CA GLN A 1179 17.69 -42.94 -26.94
C GLN A 1179 17.36 -43.55 -25.57
N GLN A 1180 16.63 -42.81 -24.73
CA GLN A 1180 16.14 -43.33 -23.46
C GLN A 1180 15.12 -44.47 -23.66
N MET A 1181 14.22 -44.35 -24.64
CA MET A 1181 13.25 -45.39 -24.97
C MET A 1181 13.95 -46.65 -25.51
N LEU A 1182 14.90 -46.50 -26.44
CA LEU A 1182 15.71 -47.60 -27.00
C LEU A 1182 16.46 -48.37 -25.90
N ALA A 1183 17.04 -47.66 -24.92
CA ALA A 1183 17.71 -48.27 -23.79
C ALA A 1183 16.74 -49.00 -22.83
N LEU A 1184 15.49 -48.54 -22.72
CA LEU A 1184 14.48 -49.16 -21.86
C LEU A 1184 13.88 -50.43 -22.47
N ILE A 1185 13.73 -50.48 -23.81
CA ILE A 1185 13.23 -51.66 -24.51
C ILE A 1185 14.31 -52.73 -24.76
N GLY A 1186 15.59 -52.43 -24.47
CA GLY A 1186 16.69 -53.38 -24.64
C GLY A 1186 17.27 -53.43 -26.07
N SER A 1187 17.16 -52.33 -26.82
CA SER A 1187 17.75 -52.20 -28.15
C SER A 1187 19.20 -51.70 -28.06
N ASP A 1188 20.10 -52.32 -28.84
CA ASP A 1188 21.51 -51.90 -28.97
C ASP A 1188 21.72 -50.66 -29.87
N ILE A 1189 20.64 -50.12 -30.45
CA ILE A 1189 20.69 -48.98 -31.36
C ILE A 1189 21.12 -47.71 -30.61
N LYS A 1190 22.17 -47.05 -31.12
CA LYS A 1190 22.67 -45.76 -30.62
C LYS A 1190 22.50 -44.68 -31.69
N LEU A 1191 21.73 -43.65 -31.36
CA LEU A 1191 21.57 -42.46 -32.19
C LEU A 1191 22.85 -41.59 -32.14
N PRO A 1192 23.16 -40.85 -33.22
CA PRO A 1192 24.31 -39.94 -33.26
C PRO A 1192 24.22 -38.87 -32.17
N SER A 1193 25.28 -38.73 -31.36
CA SER A 1193 25.34 -37.73 -30.31
C SER A 1193 25.72 -36.35 -30.87
N GLY A 1194 24.75 -35.60 -31.40
CA GLY A 1194 24.93 -34.19 -31.74
C GLY A 1194 24.11 -33.73 -32.94
N SER A 1195 23.62 -32.49 -32.92
CA SER A 1195 23.00 -31.87 -34.10
C SER A 1195 24.02 -31.79 -35.24
N THR A 1196 23.58 -32.09 -36.46
CA THR A 1196 24.37 -31.98 -37.71
C THR A 1196 25.08 -30.62 -37.83
N LYS A 1197 24.44 -29.52 -37.38
CA LYS A 1197 25.05 -28.17 -37.31
C LYS A 1197 26.31 -28.09 -36.44
N LYS A 1198 26.47 -28.93 -35.42
CA LYS A 1198 27.64 -28.93 -34.52
C LYS A 1198 28.83 -29.70 -35.11
N GLN A 1199 28.58 -30.68 -35.98
CA GLN A 1199 29.61 -31.46 -36.67
C GLN A 1199 30.21 -30.67 -37.85
N GLU A 1200 29.43 -29.89 -38.59
CA GLU A 1200 29.97 -28.94 -39.58
C GLU A 1200 30.82 -27.84 -38.94
N LYS A 1201 30.39 -27.31 -37.79
CA LYS A 1201 31.16 -26.30 -37.04
C LYS A 1201 32.45 -26.87 -36.44
N GLN A 1202 32.47 -28.17 -36.10
CA GLN A 1202 33.68 -28.88 -35.66
C GLN A 1202 34.60 -29.25 -36.84
N ALA A 1203 34.07 -29.60 -38.01
CA ALA A 1203 34.87 -29.84 -39.21
C ALA A 1203 35.50 -28.54 -39.75
N LYS A 1204 34.78 -27.41 -39.67
CA LYS A 1204 35.31 -26.07 -39.99
C LYS A 1204 36.39 -25.65 -38.99
N ARG A 1205 36.17 -25.88 -37.68
CA ARG A 1205 37.20 -25.69 -36.64
C ARG A 1205 38.39 -26.64 -36.76
N LYS A 1206 38.22 -27.83 -37.36
CA LYS A 1206 39.32 -28.78 -37.61
C LYS A 1206 40.17 -28.35 -38.82
N ARG A 1207 39.56 -27.74 -39.84
CA ARG A 1207 40.27 -27.08 -40.95
C ARG A 1207 40.96 -25.78 -40.54
N GLU A 1208 40.38 -25.03 -39.59
CA GLU A 1208 41.00 -23.84 -39.01
C GLU A 1208 42.12 -24.21 -38.01
N ALA A 1209 41.98 -25.32 -37.26
CA ALA A 1209 43.00 -25.80 -36.32
C ALA A 1209 44.24 -26.44 -36.99
N GLU A 1210 44.13 -26.98 -38.22
CA GLU A 1210 45.29 -27.42 -39.01
C GLU A 1210 46.11 -26.23 -39.58
N ALA A 1211 45.57 -25.00 -39.56
CA ALA A 1211 46.25 -23.79 -40.01
C ALA A 1211 46.96 -23.01 -38.87
N GLU A 1212 46.59 -23.22 -37.60
CA GLU A 1212 47.12 -22.43 -36.46
C GLU A 1212 48.05 -23.19 -35.49
N GLU A 1213 48.31 -24.50 -35.68
CA GLU A 1213 49.20 -25.28 -34.80
C GLU A 1213 50.63 -25.50 -35.35
N LYS A 1214 51.18 -24.52 -36.09
CA LYS A 1214 52.59 -24.12 -35.93
C LYS A 1214 52.63 -23.02 -34.85
N GLY A 1215 52.56 -23.41 -33.58
CA GLY A 1215 52.56 -22.42 -32.50
C GLY A 1215 52.33 -23.02 -31.13
N GLY A 1216 53.37 -23.62 -30.56
CA GLY A 1216 53.32 -24.41 -29.33
C GLY A 1216 52.63 -23.78 -28.11
N SER A 1217 51.83 -24.64 -27.46
CA SER A 1217 52.02 -25.11 -26.08
C SER A 1217 51.51 -24.27 -24.88
N LYS A 1218 50.42 -24.82 -24.32
CA LYS A 1218 50.17 -25.19 -22.89
C LYS A 1218 49.33 -24.26 -21.99
N LYS A 1219 48.09 -24.74 -21.84
CA LYS A 1219 47.33 -25.05 -20.60
C LYS A 1219 46.92 -23.92 -19.65
N LYS A 1220 45.62 -23.62 -19.69
CA LYS A 1220 44.79 -23.25 -18.53
C LYS A 1220 44.37 -24.48 -17.71
N ALA A 1221 44.38 -24.33 -16.40
CA ALA A 1221 43.51 -24.99 -15.40
C ALA A 1221 43.05 -23.85 -14.46
N HIS A 1222 41.91 -23.81 -13.78
CA HIS A 1222 41.02 -24.84 -13.27
C HIS A 1222 39.77 -24.10 -12.73
N ARG A 1223 38.57 -24.70 -12.79
CA ARG A 1223 37.71 -24.79 -11.60
C ARG A 1223 36.55 -25.76 -11.80
N SER A 1224 36.51 -26.76 -10.91
CA SER A 1224 35.52 -27.82 -10.84
C SER A 1224 34.64 -27.65 -9.61
N LYS A 1225 33.34 -27.87 -9.81
CA LYS A 1225 32.39 -28.69 -9.02
C LYS A 1225 32.68 -28.99 -7.52
N LYS A 1226 31.65 -28.67 -6.72
CA LYS A 1226 30.80 -29.57 -5.90
C LYS A 1226 31.37 -30.23 -4.62
N ARG A 1227 30.56 -30.12 -3.56
CA ARG A 1227 29.99 -31.20 -2.69
C ARG A 1227 30.49 -31.35 -1.23
N LYS A 1228 29.48 -31.30 -0.34
CA LYS A 1228 29.25 -31.86 1.02
C LYS A 1228 30.25 -32.84 1.67
N ALA A 1229 30.55 -32.50 2.93
CA ALA A 1229 30.44 -33.27 4.20
C ALA A 1229 31.38 -34.46 4.50
N ALA A 1230 32.13 -34.39 5.62
CA ALA A 1230 31.84 -35.09 6.88
C ALA A 1230 33.04 -35.09 7.86
N SER A 1231 32.70 -34.93 9.16
CA SER A 1231 33.34 -35.42 10.40
C SER A 1231 34.81 -35.12 10.74
N GLY A 1232 35.02 -34.68 11.99
CA GLY A 1232 36.10 -35.23 12.82
C GLY A 1232 36.93 -34.22 13.63
N LYS A 1233 36.53 -34.02 14.89
CA LYS A 1233 37.36 -34.01 16.10
C LYS A 1233 38.75 -33.30 16.10
N LYS A 1234 38.80 -32.30 17.00
CA LYS A 1234 39.74 -32.11 18.13
C LYS A 1234 41.22 -31.78 17.86
N GLU A 1235 41.65 -30.84 18.71
CA GLU A 1235 43.04 -30.54 19.14
C GLU A 1235 43.90 -29.91 18.04
N SER A 1236 44.68 -28.85 18.24
CA SER A 1236 45.06 -28.06 19.40
C SER A 1236 46.04 -26.99 18.90
N VAL A 1237 46.11 -25.85 19.61
CA VAL A 1237 47.30 -24.98 19.77
C VAL A 1237 47.60 -23.95 18.66
N GLU A 1238 47.37 -22.69 19.07
CA GLU A 1238 48.21 -21.47 18.93
C GLU A 1238 48.86 -21.12 17.59
N ALA A 1239 48.42 -20.01 17.00
CA ALA A 1239 49.04 -18.70 17.18
C ALA A 1239 48.08 -17.59 16.71
#